data_AF-A0A8J7KML2-F1
#
_entry.id   AF-A0A8J7KML2-F1
#
_cell.length_a   1.000
_cell.length_b   1.000
_cell.length_c   1.000
_cell.angle_alpha   90.00
_cell.angle_beta   90.00
_cell.angle_gamma   90.00
#
_symmetry.space_group_name_H-M   'P 1'
#
loop_
_entity.id
_entity.type
_entity.pdbx_description
1 polymer ?
#
loop_
_entity_poly.entity_id
_entity_poly.type
_entity_poly.pdbx_seq_one_letter_code
_entity_poly.pdbx_strand_id
1 'polypeptide(L)'
;MRFTIKSECRRGLRIIEEIPDIGLCRIEGHNGIGKSTALRLLQLCTGFQPYEREHQAWSTLRQQLTAANIVVTDLRGANRIEWAIDTSRWPAAPGFLGDQVGRIKIDGKNSNISDVRELLQVHRLVGHESLIDTMSGPVGDAALAVGNWMSTGGQGWERRAALDHLLAEIQEKAAGYDLASYHGDHRRLKVAELRTIDLDKQLRDSKDRLSLLEEALLTSVQLEEVRGFMPGLEEQLTELNGEIAKVEDSIKGLDEEITHASERTQRDQDAQKEFVRAQKHLEQRESALTKAVAAFSSLAQAAKVDTEASEIESALTGASQRLDNLVAELPHVHATPLVVALLRSLTECLREAEESGISDQVVFAVTSLKDPWTVRTLRTSLEGELAKRVNEPPSMSALQVEAQIVRARDRVGQLSSLAMQSEAVNDLSRKVKQARGRLEKAAAELPEGAAITVRDLLSRRASDEEHIRSLRAREQQVLQARSVLGGGKTEQDLTQQLAALCRNANVDQSRLRSEHDAAQAQMQSLQIETPLAQSETTSLKNALNERVRNIDSVVASLREAKWLPGSLAKLLENPGTGVESQLQILTRLHEAADSARERLGLFVNDVQAIGEALGSLAKQFQGGPRYGEQRWAAQVQGWLASEVNHWFEHPEVRDALFDGGTDVALDLQTMEVSWSVNGQRLGRPLQAFSSGQQALAYTRARLSRLDRTDEHAQNRLIALDEFGAFIAADGMRSLTGYLTDRRKAIPQDQIIVVLPLSEDLRTPISQPSDKVAASRLRQLQDRGYFAEELVR
;
A
#
# COMPACT_ATOMS: atom_id res chain seq x y z
N MET A 1 -57.61 -23.92 -36.84
CA MET A 1 -56.28 -23.91 -37.48
C MET A 1 -56.27 -24.75 -38.76
N ARG A 2 -55.86 -24.16 -39.88
CA ARG A 2 -55.72 -24.85 -41.17
C ARG A 2 -54.31 -24.68 -41.71
N PHE A 3 -53.70 -25.76 -42.21
CA PHE A 3 -52.38 -25.73 -42.84
C PHE A 3 -52.51 -26.02 -44.33
N THR A 4 -51.90 -25.18 -45.18
CA THR A 4 -51.81 -25.40 -46.63
C THR A 4 -50.34 -25.45 -47.03
N ILE A 5 -49.91 -26.50 -47.71
CA ILE A 5 -48.53 -26.76 -48.12
C ILE A 5 -48.49 -26.86 -49.66
N LYS A 6 -47.79 -25.93 -50.30
CA LYS A 6 -47.50 -25.99 -51.74
C LYS A 6 -46.02 -26.26 -51.92
N SER A 7 -45.65 -27.50 -52.23
CA SER A 7 -44.26 -27.94 -52.32
C SER A 7 -43.82 -28.24 -53.77
N GLU A 8 -42.61 -27.83 -54.12
CA GLU A 8 -41.92 -28.22 -55.35
C GLU A 8 -40.92 -29.34 -55.04
N CYS A 9 -41.26 -30.57 -55.40
CA CYS A 9 -40.46 -31.76 -55.10
C CYS A 9 -39.91 -32.44 -56.37
N ARG A 10 -38.72 -33.04 -56.26
CA ARG A 10 -38.08 -33.87 -57.30
C ARG A 10 -38.22 -35.36 -56.99
N ARG A 11 -38.18 -36.21 -58.03
CA ARG A 11 -38.03 -37.69 -57.92
C ARG A 11 -39.06 -38.40 -57.01
N GLY A 12 -40.35 -38.13 -57.18
CA GLY A 12 -41.43 -38.96 -56.62
C GLY A 12 -41.85 -38.67 -55.17
N LEU A 13 -41.17 -37.77 -54.45
CA LEU A 13 -41.65 -37.25 -53.17
C LEU A 13 -42.95 -36.45 -53.39
N ARG A 14 -44.03 -36.87 -52.72
CA ARG A 14 -45.30 -36.13 -52.68
C ARG A 14 -45.63 -35.83 -51.22
N ILE A 15 -45.73 -34.55 -50.87
CA ILE A 15 -46.10 -34.09 -49.53
C ILE A 15 -47.61 -33.80 -49.56
N ILE A 16 -48.34 -34.07 -48.46
CA ILE A 16 -49.75 -33.73 -48.40
C ILE A 16 -49.93 -32.21 -48.47
N GLU A 17 -50.93 -31.76 -49.24
CA GLU A 17 -51.12 -30.33 -49.54
C GLU A 17 -51.90 -29.58 -48.47
N GLU A 18 -52.62 -30.29 -47.59
CA GLU A 18 -53.53 -29.67 -46.63
C GLU A 18 -53.65 -30.49 -45.34
N ILE A 19 -53.72 -29.79 -44.22
CA ILE A 19 -54.26 -30.29 -42.95
C ILE A 19 -55.48 -29.42 -42.64
N PRO A 20 -56.70 -29.98 -42.65
CA PRO A 20 -57.93 -29.21 -42.50
C PRO A 20 -58.11 -28.71 -41.07
N ASP A 21 -59.01 -27.74 -40.87
CA ASP A 21 -59.36 -27.24 -39.54
C ASP A 21 -60.31 -28.19 -38.80
N ILE A 22 -59.75 -29.31 -38.34
CA ILE A 22 -60.44 -30.33 -37.55
C ILE A 22 -59.62 -30.54 -36.28
N GLY A 23 -60.20 -30.24 -35.11
CA GLY A 23 -59.47 -30.27 -33.84
C GLY A 23 -59.00 -31.66 -33.40
N LEU A 24 -59.69 -32.74 -33.77
CA LEU A 24 -59.21 -34.12 -33.64
C LEU A 24 -59.41 -34.82 -34.98
N CYS A 25 -58.36 -34.81 -35.80
CA CYS A 25 -58.38 -35.25 -37.18
C CYS A 25 -57.76 -36.64 -37.33
N ARG A 26 -58.39 -37.50 -38.12
CA ARG A 26 -57.80 -38.72 -38.67
C ARG A 26 -57.33 -38.45 -40.09
N ILE A 27 -56.08 -38.78 -40.42
CA ILE A 27 -55.54 -38.70 -41.79
C ILE A 27 -55.08 -40.09 -42.24
N GLU A 28 -55.68 -40.61 -43.31
CA GLU A 28 -55.37 -41.90 -43.91
C GLU A 28 -55.08 -41.76 -45.41
N GLY A 29 -54.11 -42.51 -45.93
CA GLY A 29 -53.79 -42.46 -47.36
C GLY A 29 -52.65 -43.36 -47.78
N HIS A 30 -52.49 -43.56 -49.09
CA HIS A 30 -51.52 -44.49 -49.69
C HIS A 30 -50.06 -44.09 -49.45
N ASN A 31 -49.79 -42.80 -49.33
CA ASN A 31 -48.44 -42.27 -49.17
C ASN A 31 -48.12 -42.01 -47.69
N GLY A 32 -47.50 -42.98 -47.00
CA GLY A 32 -47.04 -42.82 -45.61
C GLY A 32 -45.99 -41.72 -45.49
N ILE A 33 -44.95 -41.79 -46.33
CA ILE A 33 -43.79 -40.88 -46.34
C ILE A 33 -44.23 -39.42 -46.51
N GLY A 34 -45.20 -39.15 -47.39
CA GLY A 34 -45.71 -37.80 -47.65
C GLY A 34 -46.42 -37.14 -46.47
N LYS A 35 -47.15 -37.93 -45.66
CA LYS A 35 -47.84 -37.45 -44.45
C LYS A 35 -46.81 -37.10 -43.38
N SER A 36 -45.89 -38.01 -43.09
CA SER A 36 -44.82 -37.81 -42.10
C SER A 36 -43.87 -36.68 -42.50
N THR A 37 -43.55 -36.53 -43.79
CA THR A 37 -42.70 -35.43 -44.29
C THR A 37 -43.38 -34.07 -44.13
N ALA A 38 -44.70 -33.96 -44.33
CA ALA A 38 -45.43 -32.73 -44.08
C ALA A 38 -45.29 -32.29 -42.61
N LEU A 39 -45.48 -33.22 -41.67
CA LEU A 39 -45.33 -32.94 -40.25
C LEU A 39 -43.90 -32.55 -39.88
N ARG A 40 -42.90 -33.27 -40.39
CA ARG A 40 -41.48 -32.93 -40.19
C ARG A 40 -41.15 -31.54 -40.75
N LEU A 41 -41.73 -31.16 -41.88
CA LEU A 41 -41.55 -29.82 -42.45
C LEU A 41 -42.18 -28.73 -41.58
N LEU A 42 -43.36 -28.98 -41.01
CA LEU A 42 -44.00 -28.09 -40.04
C LEU A 42 -43.20 -27.96 -38.72
N GLN A 43 -42.56 -29.04 -38.27
CA GLN A 43 -41.62 -28.99 -37.14
C GLN A 43 -40.42 -28.08 -37.44
N LEU A 44 -39.81 -28.19 -38.63
CA LEU A 44 -38.74 -27.29 -39.07
C LEU A 44 -39.20 -25.82 -39.08
N CYS A 45 -40.41 -25.56 -39.57
CA CYS A 45 -41.02 -24.22 -39.60
C CYS A 45 -41.31 -23.61 -38.24
N THR A 46 -41.43 -24.43 -37.19
CA THR A 46 -41.57 -23.99 -35.79
C THR A 46 -40.25 -24.05 -35.01
N GLY A 47 -39.14 -24.33 -35.72
CA GLY A 47 -37.79 -24.28 -35.19
C GLY A 47 -37.32 -25.58 -34.52
N PHE A 48 -38.03 -26.69 -34.67
CA PHE A 48 -37.57 -28.01 -34.21
C PHE A 48 -36.82 -28.74 -35.34
N GLN A 49 -35.76 -29.50 -35.00
CA GLN A 49 -34.99 -30.27 -35.98
C GLN A 49 -35.34 -31.77 -35.88
N PRO A 50 -36.30 -32.29 -36.69
CA PRO A 50 -36.75 -33.68 -36.58
C PRO A 50 -35.76 -34.71 -37.14
N TYR A 51 -34.64 -34.28 -37.74
CA TYR A 51 -33.65 -35.16 -38.36
C TYR A 51 -32.32 -35.23 -37.62
N GLU A 52 -32.23 -34.76 -36.37
CA GLU A 52 -30.97 -34.69 -35.60
C GLU A 52 -30.22 -36.03 -35.54
N ARG A 53 -30.94 -37.15 -35.53
CA ARG A 53 -30.38 -38.52 -35.53
C ARG A 53 -30.50 -39.23 -36.89
N GLU A 54 -31.08 -38.58 -37.91
CA GLU A 54 -31.39 -39.16 -39.23
C GLU A 54 -30.66 -38.41 -40.38
N HIS A 55 -29.33 -38.34 -40.32
CA HIS A 55 -28.51 -37.62 -41.33
C HIS A 55 -28.82 -38.00 -42.79
N GLN A 56 -29.13 -39.28 -43.05
CA GLN A 56 -29.47 -39.75 -44.39
C GLN A 56 -30.84 -39.23 -44.86
N ALA A 57 -31.84 -39.21 -43.97
CA ALA A 57 -33.16 -38.68 -44.27
C ALA A 57 -33.14 -37.16 -44.42
N TRP A 58 -32.32 -36.45 -43.62
CA TRP A 58 -32.04 -35.02 -43.80
C TRP A 58 -31.46 -34.71 -45.18
N SER A 59 -30.41 -35.43 -45.57
CA SER A 59 -29.75 -35.28 -46.87
C SER A 59 -30.72 -35.53 -48.02
N THR A 60 -31.56 -36.57 -47.89
CA THR A 60 -32.58 -36.93 -48.88
C THR A 60 -33.66 -35.84 -48.99
N LEU A 61 -34.20 -35.33 -47.88
CA LEU A 61 -35.18 -34.25 -47.87
C LEU A 61 -34.61 -33.00 -48.56
N ARG A 62 -33.40 -32.59 -48.18
CA ARG A 62 -32.73 -31.40 -48.74
C ARG A 62 -32.51 -31.51 -50.26
N GLN A 63 -32.20 -32.71 -50.76
CA GLN A 63 -32.02 -32.94 -52.19
C GLN A 63 -33.33 -33.00 -52.99
N GLN A 64 -34.41 -33.47 -52.36
CA GLN A 64 -35.69 -33.71 -53.05
C GLN A 64 -36.66 -32.52 -52.96
N LEU A 65 -36.68 -31.79 -51.84
CA LEU A 65 -37.49 -30.59 -51.67
C LEU A 65 -36.74 -29.37 -52.23
N THR A 66 -37.23 -28.75 -53.30
CA THR A 66 -36.57 -27.58 -53.91
C THR A 66 -37.06 -26.28 -53.27
N ALA A 67 -38.39 -26.13 -53.13
CA ALA A 67 -39.02 -24.99 -52.47
C ALA A 67 -40.37 -25.42 -51.88
N ALA A 68 -40.87 -24.68 -50.89
CA ALA A 68 -42.24 -24.87 -50.41
C ALA A 68 -42.83 -23.56 -49.87
N ASN A 69 -44.11 -23.34 -50.13
CA ASN A 69 -44.89 -22.27 -49.52
C ASN A 69 -45.89 -22.88 -48.54
N ILE A 70 -45.72 -22.58 -47.26
CA ILE A 70 -46.61 -23.06 -46.19
C ILE A 70 -47.40 -21.88 -45.67
N VAL A 71 -48.72 -22.06 -45.55
CA VAL A 71 -49.62 -21.05 -45.00
C VAL A 71 -50.44 -21.68 -43.89
N VAL A 72 -50.48 -21.03 -42.74
CA VAL A 72 -51.33 -21.41 -41.61
C VAL A 72 -52.30 -20.28 -41.31
N THR A 73 -53.59 -20.62 -41.24
CA THR A 73 -54.68 -19.68 -40.94
C THR A 73 -55.47 -20.13 -39.70
N ASP A 74 -56.31 -19.23 -39.20
CA ASP A 74 -57.23 -19.50 -38.08
C ASP A 74 -56.46 -19.81 -36.78
N LEU A 75 -55.41 -19.03 -36.53
CA LEU A 75 -54.56 -19.06 -35.34
C LEU A 75 -55.09 -18.09 -34.28
N ARG A 76 -54.86 -18.39 -33.00
CA ARG A 76 -55.00 -17.42 -31.91
C ARG A 76 -53.75 -16.54 -31.87
N GLY A 77 -53.95 -15.22 -31.77
CA GLY A 77 -52.86 -14.24 -31.71
C GLY A 77 -52.33 -13.73 -33.05
N ALA A 78 -52.65 -14.37 -34.17
CA ALA A 78 -52.32 -13.94 -35.53
C ALA A 78 -53.36 -14.45 -36.52
N ASN A 79 -53.61 -13.75 -37.63
CA ASN A 79 -54.55 -14.23 -38.65
C ASN A 79 -53.89 -15.24 -39.60
N ARG A 80 -52.60 -15.05 -39.92
CA ARG A 80 -51.89 -15.84 -40.92
C ARG A 80 -50.38 -15.89 -40.65
N ILE A 81 -49.80 -17.09 -40.73
CA ILE A 81 -48.35 -17.28 -40.82
C ILE A 81 -48.01 -17.87 -42.20
N GLU A 82 -47.00 -17.31 -42.86
CA GLU A 82 -46.51 -17.76 -44.16
C GLU A 82 -45.01 -18.07 -44.11
N TRP A 83 -44.62 -19.24 -44.58
CA TRP A 83 -43.21 -19.59 -44.81
C TRP A 83 -42.98 -19.77 -46.30
N ALA A 84 -42.01 -19.03 -46.85
CA ALA A 84 -41.43 -19.29 -48.16
C ALA A 84 -40.07 -19.98 -47.97
N ILE A 85 -40.10 -21.31 -48.04
CA ILE A 85 -38.97 -22.21 -47.78
C ILE A 85 -38.08 -22.30 -49.02
N ASP A 86 -36.77 -22.13 -48.80
CA ASP A 86 -35.70 -22.29 -49.79
C ASP A 86 -34.62 -23.21 -49.21
N THR A 87 -34.53 -24.43 -49.75
CA THR A 87 -33.62 -25.46 -49.23
C THR A 87 -32.15 -25.27 -49.65
N SER A 88 -31.86 -24.33 -50.56
CA SER A 88 -30.49 -24.05 -51.01
C SER A 88 -29.57 -23.54 -49.89
N ARG A 89 -30.16 -22.97 -48.84
CA ARG A 89 -29.48 -22.37 -47.69
C ARG A 89 -29.36 -23.32 -46.49
N TRP A 90 -29.93 -24.52 -46.58
CA TRP A 90 -29.94 -25.46 -45.47
C TRP A 90 -28.56 -26.10 -45.25
N PRO A 91 -28.13 -26.31 -44.00
CA PRO A 91 -26.82 -26.88 -43.67
C PRO A 91 -26.67 -28.33 -44.16
N ALA A 92 -25.42 -28.80 -44.28
CA ALA A 92 -25.10 -30.17 -44.68
C ALA A 92 -25.47 -31.21 -43.60
N ALA A 93 -25.20 -30.88 -42.34
CA ALA A 93 -25.66 -31.64 -41.20
C ALA A 93 -27.02 -31.09 -40.70
N PRO A 94 -27.90 -31.94 -40.16
CA PRO A 94 -29.10 -31.50 -39.46
C PRO A 94 -28.67 -30.67 -38.24
N GLY A 95 -29.24 -29.47 -38.13
CA GLY A 95 -29.01 -28.55 -37.01
C GLY A 95 -30.15 -27.54 -36.94
N PHE A 96 -30.15 -26.69 -35.90
CA PHE A 96 -31.16 -25.64 -35.78
C PHE A 96 -31.07 -24.67 -36.96
N LEU A 97 -32.16 -24.57 -37.74
CA LEU A 97 -32.18 -23.76 -38.97
C LEU A 97 -32.38 -22.27 -38.68
N GLY A 98 -33.13 -21.90 -37.63
CA GLY A 98 -33.48 -20.51 -37.36
C GLY A 98 -34.04 -19.80 -38.61
N ASP A 99 -33.46 -18.66 -38.97
CA ASP A 99 -33.85 -17.89 -40.16
C ASP A 99 -33.42 -18.55 -41.49
N GLN A 100 -32.62 -19.62 -41.45
CA GLN A 100 -32.23 -20.40 -42.64
C GLN A 100 -33.37 -21.28 -43.18
N VAL A 101 -34.47 -21.45 -42.43
CA VAL A 101 -35.67 -22.17 -42.91
C VAL A 101 -36.21 -21.51 -44.18
N GLY A 102 -36.18 -20.18 -44.25
CA GLY A 102 -36.74 -19.40 -45.35
C GLY A 102 -37.24 -18.04 -44.87
N ARG A 103 -38.05 -17.35 -45.69
CA ARG A 103 -38.70 -16.09 -45.28
C ARG A 103 -39.98 -16.40 -44.52
N ILE A 104 -40.11 -15.83 -43.33
CA ILE A 104 -41.26 -15.97 -42.45
C ILE A 104 -42.05 -14.65 -42.45
N LYS A 105 -43.37 -14.73 -42.63
CA LYS A 105 -44.27 -13.60 -42.45
C LYS A 105 -45.41 -13.92 -41.50
N ILE A 106 -45.68 -13.02 -40.57
CA ILE A 106 -46.86 -13.06 -39.69
C ILE A 106 -47.72 -11.84 -40.03
N ASP A 107 -48.97 -12.08 -40.44
CA ASP A 107 -49.91 -11.04 -40.88
C ASP A 107 -49.31 -10.06 -41.94
N GLY A 108 -48.49 -10.61 -42.83
CA GLY A 108 -47.83 -9.88 -43.91
C GLY A 108 -46.51 -9.17 -43.56
N LYS A 109 -46.13 -9.11 -42.27
CA LYS A 109 -44.87 -8.53 -41.80
C LYS A 109 -43.78 -9.59 -41.71
N ASN A 110 -42.53 -9.23 -42.01
CA ASN A 110 -41.40 -10.14 -41.81
C ASN A 110 -41.19 -10.40 -40.32
N SER A 111 -41.00 -11.66 -39.96
CA SER A 111 -40.82 -12.13 -38.59
C SER A 111 -39.68 -13.14 -38.51
N ASN A 112 -39.27 -13.49 -37.29
CA ASN A 112 -38.27 -14.52 -37.05
C ASN A 112 -38.90 -15.80 -36.49
N ILE A 113 -38.07 -16.82 -36.25
CA ILE A 113 -38.53 -18.11 -35.72
C ILE A 113 -38.99 -18.04 -34.25
N SER A 114 -38.47 -17.10 -33.45
CA SER A 114 -38.89 -16.91 -32.06
C SER A 114 -40.33 -16.40 -31.97
N ASP A 115 -40.72 -15.43 -32.82
CA ASP A 115 -42.08 -14.92 -32.90
C ASP A 115 -43.08 -16.03 -33.27
N VAL A 116 -42.65 -16.94 -34.15
CA VAL A 116 -43.43 -18.13 -34.52
C VAL A 116 -43.60 -19.07 -33.33
N ARG A 117 -42.55 -19.32 -32.54
CA ARG A 117 -42.59 -20.27 -31.41
C ARG A 117 -43.54 -19.84 -30.30
N GLU A 118 -43.76 -18.53 -30.12
CA GLU A 118 -44.76 -18.00 -29.19
C GLU A 118 -46.19 -18.23 -29.68
N LEU A 119 -46.41 -18.25 -31.00
CA LEU A 119 -47.73 -18.38 -31.60
C LEU A 119 -48.11 -19.83 -31.94
N LEU A 120 -47.18 -20.63 -32.45
CA LEU A 120 -47.42 -21.97 -32.96
C LEU A 120 -46.27 -22.92 -32.63
N GLN A 121 -46.62 -24.07 -32.05
CA GLN A 121 -45.72 -25.21 -31.90
C GLN A 121 -46.28 -26.46 -32.59
N VAL A 122 -45.39 -27.25 -33.19
CA VAL A 122 -45.73 -28.52 -33.83
C VAL A 122 -44.99 -29.65 -33.12
N HIS A 123 -45.76 -30.54 -32.52
CA HIS A 123 -45.28 -31.71 -31.79
C HIS A 123 -45.59 -32.96 -32.61
N ARG A 124 -44.57 -33.76 -32.94
CA ARG A 124 -44.73 -35.06 -33.61
C ARG A 124 -44.35 -36.16 -32.63
N LEU A 125 -45.30 -37.02 -32.31
CA LEU A 125 -45.10 -38.24 -31.54
C LEU A 125 -45.08 -39.40 -32.53
N VAL A 126 -44.11 -40.29 -32.44
CA VAL A 126 -43.94 -41.38 -33.40
C VAL A 126 -44.23 -42.72 -32.73
N GLY A 127 -45.03 -43.58 -33.38
CA GLY A 127 -45.52 -44.83 -32.79
C GLY A 127 -44.47 -45.91 -32.51
N HIS A 128 -43.24 -45.78 -33.03
CA HIS A 128 -42.14 -46.72 -32.82
C HIS A 128 -41.10 -46.29 -31.76
N GLU A 129 -41.30 -45.14 -31.09
CA GLU A 129 -40.43 -44.73 -29.98
C GLU A 129 -40.64 -45.60 -28.74
N SER A 130 -39.55 -45.99 -28.08
CA SER A 130 -39.60 -46.79 -26.85
C SER A 130 -39.66 -45.90 -25.58
N LEU A 131 -40.03 -46.48 -24.44
CA LEU A 131 -39.97 -45.78 -23.15
C LEU A 131 -38.54 -45.31 -22.82
N ILE A 132 -37.54 -46.09 -23.23
CA ILE A 132 -36.11 -45.76 -23.08
C ILE A 132 -35.76 -44.49 -23.85
N ASP A 133 -36.22 -44.37 -25.11
CA ASP A 133 -36.00 -43.17 -25.93
C ASP A 133 -36.62 -41.92 -25.28
N THR A 134 -37.79 -42.10 -24.65
CA THR A 134 -38.55 -41.03 -23.97
C THR A 134 -37.85 -40.51 -22.73
N MET A 135 -37.22 -41.40 -21.96
CA MET A 135 -36.42 -41.05 -20.78
C MET A 135 -35.06 -40.47 -21.16
N SER A 136 -34.47 -40.91 -22.27
CA SER A 136 -33.16 -40.45 -22.73
C SER A 136 -33.13 -38.96 -23.09
N GLY A 137 -34.24 -38.43 -23.64
CA GLY A 137 -34.36 -37.03 -24.05
C GLY A 137 -34.19 -36.04 -22.90
N PRO A 138 -35.08 -36.04 -21.87
CA PRO A 138 -34.96 -35.15 -20.70
C PRO A 138 -33.60 -35.18 -20.02
N VAL A 139 -33.00 -36.37 -19.91
CA VAL A 139 -31.69 -36.53 -19.26
C VAL A 139 -30.59 -35.90 -20.11
N GLY A 140 -30.64 -36.09 -21.43
CA GLY A 140 -29.73 -35.43 -22.37
C GLY A 140 -29.89 -33.91 -22.37
N ASP A 141 -31.14 -33.42 -22.38
CA ASP A 141 -31.46 -31.99 -22.34
C ASP A 141 -30.95 -31.36 -21.02
N ALA A 142 -31.16 -32.03 -19.89
CA ALA A 142 -30.66 -31.59 -18.58
C ALA A 142 -29.13 -31.60 -18.52
N ALA A 143 -28.47 -32.62 -19.06
CA ALA A 143 -27.01 -32.68 -19.15
C ALA A 143 -26.44 -31.51 -19.97
N LEU A 144 -27.05 -31.22 -21.12
CA LEU A 144 -26.68 -30.08 -21.97
C LEU A 144 -26.95 -28.75 -21.27
N ALA A 145 -28.08 -28.59 -20.58
CA ALA A 145 -28.42 -27.38 -19.85
C ALA A 145 -27.40 -27.09 -18.72
N VAL A 146 -27.03 -28.10 -17.94
CA VAL A 146 -25.99 -27.97 -16.90
C VAL A 146 -24.63 -27.67 -17.52
N GLY A 147 -24.27 -28.35 -18.61
CA GLY A 147 -23.04 -28.10 -19.35
C GLY A 147 -22.96 -26.66 -19.89
N ASN A 148 -24.05 -26.17 -20.49
CA ASN A 148 -24.15 -24.80 -21.00
C ASN A 148 -24.17 -23.74 -19.88
N TRP A 149 -24.73 -24.06 -18.72
CA TRP A 149 -24.72 -23.16 -17.57
C TRP A 149 -23.30 -22.96 -17.01
N MET A 150 -22.47 -24.01 -17.06
CA MET A 150 -21.08 -24.01 -16.58
C MET A 150 -20.02 -23.73 -17.64
N SER A 151 -20.39 -23.65 -18.92
CA SER A 151 -19.46 -23.35 -19.99
C SER A 151 -19.01 -21.88 -19.95
N THR A 152 -17.90 -21.57 -20.62
CA THR A 152 -17.41 -20.20 -20.75
C THR A 152 -18.46 -19.32 -21.43
N GLY A 153 -18.89 -18.25 -20.76
CA GLY A 153 -20.01 -17.39 -21.20
C GLY A 153 -21.40 -17.86 -20.74
N GLY A 154 -21.48 -18.97 -20.00
CA GLY A 154 -22.68 -19.40 -19.30
C GLY A 154 -22.91 -18.62 -18.00
N GLN A 155 -24.18 -18.47 -17.61
CA GLN A 155 -24.58 -17.71 -16.41
C GLN A 155 -23.92 -18.21 -15.12
N GLY A 156 -23.70 -19.53 -14.98
CA GLY A 156 -23.06 -20.11 -13.80
C GLY A 156 -21.59 -19.76 -13.72
N TRP A 157 -20.89 -19.81 -14.86
CA TRP A 157 -19.50 -19.40 -14.96
C TRP A 157 -19.33 -17.91 -14.63
N GLU A 158 -20.18 -17.03 -15.17
CA GLU A 158 -20.13 -15.58 -14.90
C GLU A 158 -20.37 -15.26 -13.43
N ARG A 159 -21.37 -15.90 -12.80
CA ARG A 159 -21.64 -15.73 -11.37
C ARG A 159 -20.48 -16.20 -10.50
N ARG A 160 -19.88 -17.35 -10.85
CA ARG A 160 -18.68 -17.85 -10.17
C ARG A 160 -17.53 -16.86 -10.29
N ALA A 161 -17.24 -16.37 -11.49
CA ALA A 161 -16.15 -15.43 -11.72
C ALA A 161 -16.34 -14.12 -10.92
N ALA A 162 -17.58 -13.61 -10.87
CA ALA A 162 -17.90 -12.44 -10.06
C ALA A 162 -17.67 -12.69 -8.56
N LEU A 163 -18.10 -13.84 -8.04
CA LEU A 163 -17.87 -14.20 -6.63
C LEU A 163 -16.37 -14.40 -6.32
N ASP A 164 -15.63 -15.07 -7.20
CA ASP A 164 -14.19 -15.30 -7.02
C ASP A 164 -13.42 -13.97 -7.02
N HIS A 165 -13.81 -13.01 -7.87
CA HIS A 165 -13.24 -11.67 -7.88
C HIS A 165 -13.50 -10.91 -6.57
N LEU A 166 -14.72 -10.97 -6.03
CA LEU A 166 -15.04 -10.33 -4.75
C LEU A 166 -14.25 -10.93 -3.58
N LEU A 167 -14.12 -12.26 -3.56
CA LEU A 167 -13.33 -12.96 -2.55
C LEU A 167 -11.83 -12.65 -2.68
N ALA A 168 -11.30 -12.60 -3.91
CA ALA A 168 -9.92 -12.22 -4.17
C ALA A 168 -9.61 -10.79 -3.72
N GLU A 169 -10.54 -9.84 -3.91
CA GLU A 169 -10.37 -8.45 -3.46
C GLU A 169 -10.28 -8.36 -1.93
N ILE A 170 -11.08 -9.13 -1.17
CA ILE A 170 -10.95 -9.22 0.29
C ILE A 170 -9.59 -9.84 0.67
N GLN A 171 -9.20 -10.93 0.02
CA GLN A 171 -7.93 -11.60 0.30
C GLN A 171 -6.75 -10.65 0.07
N GLU A 172 -6.72 -9.93 -1.05
CA GLU A 172 -5.67 -8.96 -1.38
C GLU A 172 -5.63 -7.80 -0.38
N LYS A 173 -6.79 -7.23 -0.03
CA LYS A 173 -6.87 -6.12 0.93
C LYS A 173 -6.51 -6.53 2.35
N ALA A 174 -6.87 -7.73 2.78
CA ALA A 174 -6.56 -8.25 4.12
C ALA A 174 -5.16 -8.88 4.21
N ALA A 175 -4.55 -9.27 3.07
CA ALA A 175 -3.23 -9.87 3.04
C ALA A 175 -2.15 -8.92 3.57
N GLY A 176 -1.22 -9.45 4.36
CA GLY A 176 -0.12 -8.68 4.93
C GLY A 176 -0.46 -7.88 6.20
N TYR A 177 -1.70 -7.94 6.66
CA TYR A 177 -2.13 -7.31 7.92
C TYR A 177 -2.44 -8.35 8.98
N ASP A 178 -1.39 -8.94 9.55
CA ASP A 178 -1.51 -9.92 10.63
C ASP A 178 -1.00 -9.37 11.98
N LEU A 179 -1.56 -9.90 13.06
CA LEU A 179 -1.26 -9.49 14.43
C LEU A 179 0.19 -9.83 14.83
N ALA A 180 0.73 -10.94 14.34
CA ALA A 180 2.07 -11.40 14.70
C ALA A 180 3.15 -10.46 14.15
N SER A 181 3.01 -10.02 12.90
CA SER A 181 3.86 -9.03 12.26
C SER A 181 3.78 -7.68 12.97
N TYR A 182 2.58 -7.21 13.33
CA TYR A 182 2.42 -5.97 14.10
C TYR A 182 3.14 -6.03 15.46
N HIS A 183 2.98 -7.13 16.21
CA HIS A 183 3.72 -7.35 17.46
C HIS A 183 5.23 -7.52 17.25
N GLY A 184 5.65 -8.03 16.09
CA GLY A 184 7.05 -8.10 15.68
C GLY A 184 7.64 -6.70 15.51
N ASP A 185 6.98 -5.85 14.72
CA ASP A 185 7.39 -4.48 14.45
C ASP A 185 7.41 -3.64 15.73
N HIS A 186 6.38 -3.74 16.56
CA HIS A 186 6.33 -3.03 17.85
C HIS A 186 7.45 -3.48 18.80
N ARG A 187 7.81 -4.78 18.83
CA ARG A 187 8.95 -5.26 19.61
C ARG A 187 10.27 -4.71 19.08
N ARG A 188 10.46 -4.68 17.75
CA ARG A 188 11.65 -4.10 17.12
C ARG A 188 11.80 -2.62 17.45
N LEU A 189 10.70 -1.85 17.38
CA LEU A 189 10.69 -0.44 17.77
C LEU A 189 11.11 -0.27 19.23
N LYS A 190 10.54 -1.04 20.15
CA LYS A 190 10.88 -0.97 21.58
C LYS A 190 12.35 -1.30 21.86
N VAL A 191 12.91 -2.29 21.15
CA VAL A 191 14.34 -2.63 21.26
C VAL A 191 15.21 -1.49 20.72
N ALA A 192 14.83 -0.88 19.60
CA ALA A 192 15.54 0.27 19.03
C ALA A 192 15.49 1.49 19.97
N GLU A 193 14.34 1.80 20.56
CA GLU A 193 14.17 2.88 21.54
C GLU A 193 15.07 2.67 22.78
N LEU A 194 15.09 1.45 23.34
CA LEU A 194 15.97 1.13 24.46
C LEU A 194 17.45 1.26 24.10
N ARG A 195 17.83 0.85 22.89
CA ARG A 195 19.19 1.00 22.38
C ARG A 195 19.59 2.47 22.23
N THR A 196 18.69 3.31 21.72
CA THR A 196 18.93 4.76 21.62
C THR A 196 19.12 5.38 22.99
N ILE A 197 18.27 5.04 23.97
CA ILE A 197 18.40 5.55 25.35
C ILE A 197 19.73 5.13 25.97
N ASP A 198 20.17 3.89 25.75
CA ASP A 198 21.45 3.39 26.26
C ASP A 198 22.65 4.09 25.60
N LEU A 199 22.64 4.25 24.27
CA LEU A 199 23.69 4.98 23.54
C LEU A 199 23.77 6.45 23.94
N ASP A 200 22.63 7.13 24.10
CA ASP A 200 22.57 8.53 24.59
C ASP A 200 23.11 8.67 26.01
N LYS A 201 22.95 7.63 26.85
CA LYS A 201 23.56 7.59 28.18
C LYS A 201 25.06 7.38 28.08
N GLN A 202 25.52 6.38 27.32
CA GLN A 202 26.94 6.10 27.13
C GLN A 202 27.68 7.30 26.53
N LEU A 203 27.08 8.02 25.58
CA LEU A 203 27.66 9.22 24.98
C LEU A 203 27.85 10.34 26.01
N ARG A 204 26.88 10.55 26.89
CA ARG A 204 26.99 11.51 28.00
C ARG A 204 28.08 11.12 28.99
N ASP A 205 28.05 9.87 29.45
CA ASP A 205 29.04 9.35 30.40
C ASP A 205 30.47 9.42 29.81
N SER A 206 30.62 9.13 28.51
CA SER A 206 31.91 9.24 27.80
C SER A 206 32.38 10.68 27.64
N LYS A 207 31.46 11.64 27.44
CA LYS A 207 31.80 13.07 27.34
C LYS A 207 32.27 13.62 28.67
N ASP A 208 31.59 13.28 29.76
CA ASP A 208 31.97 13.69 31.11
C ASP A 208 33.33 13.10 31.50
N ARG A 209 33.57 11.82 31.16
CA ARG A 209 34.87 11.18 31.37
C ARG A 209 35.99 11.83 30.57
N LEU A 210 35.76 12.17 29.31
CA LEU A 210 36.75 12.84 28.46
C LEU A 210 37.11 14.23 29.02
N SER A 211 36.12 15.00 29.47
CA SER A 211 36.35 16.32 30.11
C SER A 211 37.27 16.19 31.33
N LEU A 212 37.06 15.19 32.19
CA LEU A 212 37.91 14.94 33.36
C LEU A 212 39.35 14.54 32.96
N LEU A 213 39.50 13.76 31.89
CA LEU A 213 40.82 13.33 31.39
C LEU A 213 41.58 14.48 30.70
N GLU A 214 40.90 15.34 29.95
CA GLU A 214 41.46 16.56 29.35
C GLU A 214 41.98 17.52 30.42
N GLU A 215 41.18 17.77 31.47
CA GLU A 215 41.59 18.59 32.62
C GLU A 215 42.80 17.98 33.35
N ALA A 216 42.83 16.66 33.51
CA ALA A 216 43.96 15.97 34.13
C ALA A 216 45.23 16.01 33.26
N LEU A 217 45.11 15.86 31.94
CA LEU A 217 46.23 16.00 31.00
C LEU A 217 46.83 17.41 31.08
N LEU A 218 45.98 18.43 31.05
CA LEU A 218 46.41 19.83 31.15
C LEU A 218 47.15 20.07 32.48
N THR A 219 46.60 19.57 33.59
CA THR A 219 47.22 19.69 34.92
C THR A 219 48.56 18.94 34.99
N SER A 220 48.68 17.78 34.33
CA SER A 220 49.93 17.02 34.24
C SER A 220 51.01 17.76 33.47
N VAL A 221 50.66 18.39 32.34
CA VAL A 221 51.60 19.23 31.56
C VAL A 221 52.05 20.43 32.38
N GLN A 222 51.12 21.12 33.06
CA GLN A 222 51.43 22.23 33.95
C GLN A 222 52.38 21.81 35.10
N LEU A 223 52.21 20.60 35.64
CA LEU A 223 53.07 20.06 36.69
C LEU A 223 54.49 19.75 36.17
N GLU A 224 54.60 19.19 34.96
CA GLU A 224 55.90 18.95 34.30
C GLU A 224 56.64 20.26 34.02
N GLU A 225 55.93 21.30 33.55
CA GLU A 225 56.49 22.64 33.34
C GLU A 225 57.00 23.25 34.64
N VAL A 226 56.21 23.19 35.73
CA VAL A 226 56.64 23.71 37.03
C VAL A 226 57.86 22.94 37.55
N ARG A 227 57.89 21.61 37.45
CA ARG A 227 59.04 20.80 37.90
C ARG A 227 60.31 21.06 37.10
N GLY A 228 60.20 21.30 35.79
CA GLY A 228 61.35 21.54 34.92
C GLY A 228 61.97 22.92 35.09
N PHE A 229 61.15 23.96 35.25
CA PHE A 229 61.61 25.35 35.18
C PHE A 229 61.69 26.06 36.55
N MET A 230 60.97 25.61 37.58
CA MET A 230 60.93 26.29 38.88
C MET A 230 62.29 26.29 39.62
N PRO A 231 63.07 25.20 39.68
CA PRO A 231 64.35 25.19 40.39
C PRO A 231 65.35 26.21 39.85
N GLY A 232 65.44 26.34 38.52
CA GLY A 232 66.35 27.30 37.88
C GLY A 232 65.93 28.76 38.07
N LEU A 233 64.62 29.04 38.15
CA LEU A 233 64.11 30.38 38.44
C LEU A 233 64.29 30.75 39.92
N GLU A 234 64.15 29.78 40.85
CA GLU A 234 64.41 30.02 42.27
C GLU A 234 65.88 30.30 42.55
N GLU A 235 66.80 29.57 41.91
CA GLU A 235 68.24 29.85 41.97
C GLU A 235 68.56 31.27 41.47
N GLN A 236 68.02 31.65 40.30
CA GLN A 236 68.18 33.01 39.75
C GLN A 236 67.60 34.10 40.67
N LEU A 237 66.47 33.87 41.33
CA LEU A 237 65.92 34.82 42.29
C LEU A 237 66.79 34.96 43.53
N THR A 238 67.36 33.87 44.03
CA THR A 238 68.28 33.93 45.19
C THR A 238 69.57 34.67 44.85
N GLU A 239 70.11 34.47 43.65
CA GLU A 239 71.29 35.18 43.15
C GLU A 239 71.00 36.68 42.99
N LEU A 240 69.91 37.04 42.30
CA LEU A 240 69.52 38.44 42.09
C LEU A 240 69.22 39.16 43.42
N ASN A 241 68.55 38.52 44.37
CA ASN A 241 68.33 39.10 45.70
C ASN A 241 69.64 39.31 46.47
N GLY A 242 70.60 38.38 46.35
CA GLY A 242 71.93 38.52 46.93
C GLY A 242 72.73 39.67 46.31
N GLU A 243 72.59 39.90 45.01
CA GLU A 243 73.23 41.04 44.32
C GLU A 243 72.57 42.37 44.67
N ILE A 244 71.22 42.45 44.70
CA ILE A 244 70.48 43.65 45.09
C ILE A 244 70.87 44.08 46.52
N ALA A 245 70.91 43.13 47.47
CA ALA A 245 71.29 43.43 48.86
C ALA A 245 72.71 44.02 48.98
N LYS A 246 73.67 43.49 48.20
CA LYS A 246 75.06 44.01 48.18
C LYS A 246 75.14 45.44 47.66
N VAL A 247 74.41 45.76 46.59
CA VAL A 247 74.41 47.11 46.01
C VAL A 247 73.64 48.09 46.91
N GLU A 248 72.56 47.65 47.56
CA GLU A 248 71.84 48.47 48.55
C GLU A 248 72.70 48.84 49.76
N ASP A 249 73.51 47.90 50.26
CA ASP A 249 74.45 48.17 51.35
C ASP A 249 75.61 49.09 50.90
N SER A 250 76.04 49.00 49.64
CA SER A 250 76.99 49.95 49.03
C SER A 250 76.43 51.38 49.01
N ILE A 251 75.18 51.55 48.58
CA ILE A 251 74.51 52.87 48.55
C ILE A 251 74.39 53.45 49.96
N LYS A 252 73.99 52.66 50.96
CA LYS A 252 73.93 53.14 52.35
C LYS A 252 75.30 53.61 52.85
N GLY A 253 76.37 52.86 52.55
CA GLY A 253 77.74 53.28 52.87
C GLY A 253 78.13 54.59 52.19
N LEU A 254 77.78 54.76 50.91
CA LEU A 254 78.02 56.01 50.17
C LEU A 254 77.22 57.19 50.75
N ASP A 255 75.97 56.99 51.17
CA ASP A 255 75.15 58.03 51.81
C ASP A 255 75.74 58.48 53.16
N GLU A 256 76.25 57.55 53.96
CA GLU A 256 76.97 57.84 55.21
C GLU A 256 78.27 58.61 54.95
N GLU A 257 79.03 58.23 53.92
CA GLU A 257 80.26 58.92 53.49
C GLU A 257 79.98 60.33 52.96
N ILE A 258 78.91 60.53 52.17
CA ILE A 258 78.47 61.85 51.68
C ILE A 258 78.07 62.74 52.85
N THR A 259 77.32 62.20 53.82
CA THR A 259 76.90 62.92 55.02
C THR A 259 78.11 63.34 55.85
N HIS A 260 79.03 62.41 56.14
CA HIS A 260 80.25 62.72 56.89
C HIS A 260 81.22 63.66 56.18
N ALA A 261 81.34 63.57 54.84
CA ALA A 261 82.17 64.48 54.05
C ALA A 261 81.59 65.92 54.05
N SER A 262 80.27 66.05 54.06
CA SER A 262 79.58 67.34 54.19
C SER A 262 79.73 67.95 55.60
N GLU A 263 79.70 67.13 56.66
CA GLU A 263 79.79 67.57 58.06
C GLU A 263 81.21 67.97 58.49
N ARG A 264 82.24 67.28 58.00
CA ARG A 264 83.64 67.49 58.45
C ARG A 264 84.28 68.80 57.99
N THR A 265 83.68 69.52 57.04
CA THR A 265 84.42 70.49 56.23
C THR A 265 83.98 71.97 56.34
N GLN A 266 82.96 72.39 57.11
CA GLN A 266 82.69 73.85 57.20
C GLN A 266 81.85 74.44 58.35
N ARG A 267 81.96 75.78 58.44
CA ARG A 267 81.43 76.74 59.44
C ARG A 267 80.11 77.45 59.03
N ASP A 268 79.57 77.21 57.83
CA ASP A 268 78.35 77.89 57.33
C ASP A 268 77.10 77.00 57.39
N GLN A 269 76.18 77.34 58.30
CA GLN A 269 74.98 76.53 58.56
C GLN A 269 73.93 76.58 57.44
N ASP A 270 73.95 77.60 56.57
CA ASP A 270 72.88 77.80 55.58
C ASP A 270 73.11 76.98 54.30
N ALA A 271 74.34 76.87 53.81
CA ALA A 271 74.70 75.98 52.71
C ALA A 271 74.44 74.50 53.06
N GLN A 272 74.70 74.09 54.31
CA GLN A 272 74.41 72.73 54.78
C GLN A 272 72.90 72.45 54.87
N LYS A 273 72.09 73.42 55.31
CA LYS A 273 70.62 73.27 55.29
C LYS A 273 70.08 73.16 53.87
N GLU A 274 70.64 73.89 52.92
CA GLU A 274 70.25 73.81 51.51
C GLU A 274 70.64 72.46 50.88
N PHE A 275 71.85 71.96 51.17
CA PHE A 275 72.29 70.63 50.75
C PHE A 275 71.42 69.51 51.32
N VAL A 276 71.15 69.50 52.63
CA VAL A 276 70.27 68.49 53.27
C VAL A 276 68.84 68.57 52.75
N ARG A 277 68.33 69.78 52.46
CA ARG A 277 67.00 69.96 51.84
C ARG A 277 66.98 69.42 50.41
N ALA A 278 68.03 69.67 49.62
CA ALA A 278 68.16 69.14 48.27
C ALA A 278 68.28 67.62 48.26
N GLN A 279 69.02 67.05 49.21
CA GLN A 279 69.18 65.60 49.42
C GLN A 279 67.83 64.95 49.78
N LYS A 280 67.12 65.48 50.79
CA LYS A 280 65.80 64.98 51.18
C LYS A 280 64.76 65.12 50.06
N HIS A 281 64.83 66.20 49.28
CA HIS A 281 63.95 66.38 48.12
C HIS A 281 64.28 65.40 46.99
N LEU A 282 65.56 65.04 46.80
CA LEU A 282 65.98 64.00 45.87
C LEU A 282 65.47 62.62 46.33
N GLU A 283 65.71 62.24 47.59
CA GLU A 283 65.23 60.97 48.19
C GLU A 283 63.71 60.80 48.07
N GLN A 284 62.93 61.86 48.33
CA GLN A 284 61.47 61.83 48.17
C GLN A 284 61.04 61.58 46.72
N ARG A 285 61.75 62.18 45.76
CA ARG A 285 61.44 62.03 44.32
C ARG A 285 61.93 60.67 43.80
N GLU A 286 63.07 60.19 44.27
CA GLU A 286 63.58 58.84 44.01
C GLU A 286 62.59 57.79 44.53
N SER A 287 62.13 57.90 45.78
CA SER A 287 61.12 57.00 46.35
C SER A 287 59.80 57.01 45.55
N ALA A 288 59.35 58.19 45.11
CA ALA A 288 58.16 58.31 44.26
C ALA A 288 58.35 57.67 42.88
N LEU A 289 59.53 57.85 42.27
CA LEU A 289 59.88 57.20 41.00
C LEU A 289 59.98 55.68 41.18
N THR A 290 60.59 55.17 42.24
CA THR A 290 60.67 53.72 42.51
C THR A 290 59.28 53.12 42.66
N LYS A 291 58.35 53.79 43.36
CA LYS A 291 56.96 53.34 43.50
C LYS A 291 56.21 53.37 42.16
N ALA A 292 56.40 54.41 41.36
CA ALA A 292 55.76 54.54 40.05
C ALA A 292 56.32 53.52 39.04
N VAL A 293 57.63 53.28 39.03
CA VAL A 293 58.28 52.23 38.22
C VAL A 293 57.77 50.86 38.65
N ALA A 294 57.69 50.57 39.94
CA ALA A 294 57.14 49.29 40.42
C ALA A 294 55.67 49.09 40.03
N ALA A 295 54.83 50.14 40.13
CA ALA A 295 53.44 50.08 39.70
C ALA A 295 53.29 49.92 38.18
N PHE A 296 54.11 50.64 37.40
CA PHE A 296 54.17 50.54 35.95
C PHE A 296 54.65 49.16 35.49
N SER A 297 55.71 48.62 36.10
CA SER A 297 56.21 47.27 35.82
C SER A 297 55.18 46.20 36.19
N SER A 298 54.44 46.35 37.30
CA SER A 298 53.34 45.44 37.67
C SER A 298 52.19 45.48 36.65
N LEU A 299 51.85 46.66 36.12
CA LEU A 299 50.85 46.78 35.05
C LEU A 299 51.37 46.23 33.72
N ALA A 300 52.64 46.44 33.39
CA ALA A 300 53.29 45.86 32.20
C ALA A 300 53.31 44.33 32.28
N GLN A 301 53.51 43.80 33.49
CA GLN A 301 53.45 42.37 33.80
C GLN A 301 52.04 41.80 33.62
N ALA A 302 51.02 42.44 34.21
CA ALA A 302 49.62 42.05 34.02
C ALA A 302 49.23 42.09 32.53
N ALA A 303 49.79 43.06 31.81
CA ALA A 303 49.63 43.23 30.39
C ALA A 303 50.72 42.56 29.55
N LYS A 304 51.55 41.62 30.03
CA LYS A 304 52.53 40.84 29.23
C LYS A 304 53.23 41.61 28.07
N VAL A 305 53.67 42.85 28.29
CA VAL A 305 54.40 43.66 27.30
C VAL A 305 55.63 44.23 27.98
N ASP A 306 56.70 44.42 27.22
CA ASP A 306 57.92 45.03 27.74
C ASP A 306 57.66 46.48 28.19
N THR A 307 58.47 46.95 29.12
CA THR A 307 58.39 48.29 29.70
C THR A 307 58.85 49.40 28.74
N GLU A 308 59.40 49.04 27.57
CA GLU A 308 59.78 49.99 26.53
C GLU A 308 58.56 50.66 25.88
N ALA A 309 58.59 51.98 25.76
CA ALA A 309 57.48 52.76 25.21
C ALA A 309 57.13 52.35 23.76
N SER A 310 58.14 52.03 22.94
CA SER A 310 57.97 51.55 21.57
C SER A 310 57.30 50.18 21.49
N GLU A 311 57.60 49.28 22.43
CA GLU A 311 56.98 47.95 22.51
C GLU A 311 55.53 48.03 22.97
N ILE A 312 55.20 48.95 23.88
CA ILE A 312 53.82 49.21 24.33
C ILE A 312 52.98 49.77 23.18
N GLU A 313 53.51 50.73 22.42
CA GLU A 313 52.82 51.34 21.28
C GLU A 313 52.65 50.34 20.13
N SER A 314 53.67 49.54 19.84
CA SER A 314 53.63 48.43 18.87
C SER A 314 52.59 47.38 19.27
N ALA A 315 52.58 46.95 20.53
CA ALA A 315 51.63 45.97 21.04
C ALA A 315 50.19 46.50 21.05
N LEU A 316 49.98 47.78 21.36
CA LEU A 316 48.66 48.43 21.30
C LEU A 316 48.14 48.48 19.85
N THR A 317 49.01 48.84 18.91
CA THR A 317 48.70 48.89 17.48
C THR A 317 48.36 47.50 16.95
N GLY A 318 49.17 46.48 17.28
CA GLY A 318 48.95 45.10 16.88
C GLY A 318 47.69 44.48 17.49
N ALA A 319 47.39 44.77 18.77
CA ALA A 319 46.17 44.30 19.42
C ALA A 319 44.91 44.96 18.82
N SER A 320 44.98 46.25 18.48
CA SER A 320 43.88 46.97 17.82
C SER A 320 43.63 46.42 16.41
N GLN A 321 44.68 46.20 15.63
CA GLN A 321 44.56 45.63 14.28
C GLN A 321 44.04 44.18 14.30
N ARG A 322 44.44 43.39 15.30
CA ARG A 322 43.89 42.04 15.51
C ARG A 322 42.40 42.08 15.88
N LEU A 323 41.99 43.02 16.72
CA LEU A 323 40.58 43.22 17.05
C LEU A 323 39.77 43.58 15.78
N ASP A 324 40.28 44.49 14.96
CA ASP A 324 39.64 44.87 13.69
C ASP A 324 39.50 43.69 12.73
N ASN A 325 40.55 42.86 12.61
CA ASN A 325 40.53 41.65 11.78
C ASN A 325 39.51 40.62 12.30
N LEU A 326 39.46 40.36 13.60
CA LEU A 326 38.50 39.41 14.19
C LEU A 326 37.06 39.90 14.05
N VAL A 327 36.83 41.21 14.18
CA VAL A 327 35.51 41.83 13.93
C VAL A 327 35.11 41.72 12.46
N ALA A 328 36.07 41.84 11.53
CA ALA A 328 35.85 41.64 10.09
C ALA A 328 35.69 40.17 9.69
N GLU A 329 36.25 39.22 10.45
CA GLU A 329 36.16 37.77 10.20
C GLU A 329 34.85 37.16 10.72
N LEU A 330 34.25 37.75 11.76
CA LEU A 330 33.02 37.27 12.39
C LEU A 330 31.86 37.01 11.39
N PRO A 331 31.58 37.88 10.40
CA PRO A 331 30.58 37.62 9.36
C PRO A 331 30.84 36.39 8.47
N HIS A 332 32.12 36.02 8.28
CA HIS A 332 32.52 34.90 7.42
C HIS A 332 32.40 33.55 8.13
N VAL A 333 32.58 33.53 9.45
CA VAL A 333 32.53 32.30 10.27
C VAL A 333 31.13 32.08 10.85
N HIS A 334 30.37 33.17 11.06
CA HIS A 334 29.02 33.14 11.60
C HIS A 334 28.07 34.00 10.76
N ALA A 335 27.66 33.49 9.61
CA ALA A 335 26.69 34.16 8.75
C ALA A 335 25.25 34.10 9.30
N THR A 336 24.98 33.22 10.27
CA THR A 336 23.64 32.97 10.82
C THR A 336 22.92 34.24 11.28
N PRO A 337 23.52 35.20 12.00
CA PRO A 337 22.85 36.44 12.39
C PRO A 337 22.49 37.34 11.19
N LEU A 338 23.34 37.37 10.16
CA LEU A 338 23.08 38.12 8.92
C LEU A 338 21.95 37.47 8.12
N VAL A 339 21.94 36.14 8.03
CA VAL A 339 20.88 35.37 7.38
C VAL A 339 19.57 35.49 8.16
N VAL A 340 19.60 35.45 9.49
CA VAL A 340 18.43 35.66 10.35
C VAL A 340 17.87 37.08 10.19
N ALA A 341 18.73 38.11 10.11
CA ALA A 341 18.31 39.48 9.84
C ALA A 341 17.69 39.63 8.45
N LEU A 342 18.29 39.00 7.42
CA LEU A 342 17.76 38.97 6.06
C LEU A 342 16.40 38.24 6.00
N LEU A 343 16.30 37.06 6.61
CA LEU A 343 15.08 36.27 6.66
C LEU A 343 13.96 37.02 7.40
N ARG A 344 14.27 37.71 8.51
CA ARG A 344 13.30 38.59 9.18
C ARG A 344 12.81 39.71 8.27
N SER A 345 13.73 40.41 7.61
CA SER A 345 13.38 41.50 6.69
C SER A 345 12.52 41.02 5.52
N LEU A 346 12.84 39.88 4.93
CA LEU A 346 12.06 39.28 3.84
C LEU A 346 10.68 38.80 4.33
N THR A 347 10.61 38.20 5.51
CA THR A 347 9.35 37.74 6.11
C THR A 347 8.43 38.91 6.41
N GLU A 348 8.96 40.00 6.96
CA GLU A 348 8.20 41.21 7.27
C GLU A 348 7.64 41.87 6.00
N CYS A 349 8.46 41.98 4.95
CA CYS A 349 8.03 42.46 3.63
C CYS A 349 6.93 41.57 3.01
N LEU A 350 7.06 40.24 3.12
CA LEU A 350 6.04 39.32 2.63
C LEU A 350 4.75 39.36 3.47
N ARG A 351 4.84 39.68 4.77
CA ARG A 351 3.68 39.89 5.63
C ARG A 351 2.93 41.16 5.26
N GLU A 352 3.65 42.26 5.02
CA GLU A 352 3.06 43.51 4.51
C GLU A 352 2.38 43.30 3.15
N ALA A 353 2.97 42.47 2.28
CA ALA A 353 2.37 42.06 1.02
C ALA A 353 1.08 41.23 1.20
N GLU A 354 1.04 40.28 2.15
CA GLU A 354 -0.19 39.56 2.49
C GLU A 354 -1.29 40.50 3.03
N GLU A 355 -0.93 41.43 3.93
CA GLU A 355 -1.84 42.44 4.48
C GLU A 355 -2.38 43.37 3.38
N SER A 356 -1.61 43.56 2.31
CA SER A 356 -2.01 44.31 1.10
C SER A 356 -2.82 43.48 0.09
N GLY A 357 -3.16 42.23 0.41
CA GLY A 357 -4.09 41.39 -0.37
C GLY A 357 -3.49 40.59 -1.53
N ILE A 358 -2.16 40.46 -1.62
CA ILE A 358 -1.48 39.69 -2.69
C ILE A 358 -1.03 38.30 -2.25
N SER A 359 -1.68 37.72 -1.24
CA SER A 359 -1.28 36.44 -0.61
C SER A 359 -1.19 35.24 -1.56
N ASP A 360 -2.08 35.16 -2.54
CA ASP A 360 -2.17 34.02 -3.47
C ASP A 360 -1.50 34.31 -4.83
N GLN A 361 -0.83 35.46 -4.98
CA GLN A 361 -0.06 35.75 -6.19
C GLN A 361 1.22 34.91 -6.23
N VAL A 362 1.51 34.37 -7.41
CA VAL A 362 2.69 33.55 -7.66
C VAL A 362 3.92 34.44 -7.77
N VAL A 363 4.89 34.23 -6.88
CA VAL A 363 6.18 34.94 -6.86
C VAL A 363 7.18 34.20 -7.76
N PHE A 364 7.19 32.87 -7.70
CA PHE A 364 8.03 32.02 -8.55
C PHE A 364 7.27 30.79 -9.05
N ALA A 365 7.24 30.58 -10.36
CA ALA A 365 6.77 29.35 -10.98
C ALA A 365 7.98 28.55 -11.49
N VAL A 366 8.38 27.52 -10.73
CA VAL A 366 9.46 26.62 -11.15
C VAL A 366 8.83 25.41 -11.84
N THR A 367 9.20 25.15 -13.10
CA THR A 367 8.63 24.07 -13.93
C THR A 367 8.82 22.65 -13.38
N SER A 368 9.67 22.46 -12.37
CA SER A 368 9.95 21.17 -11.73
C SER A 368 9.19 20.90 -10.44
N LEU A 369 8.45 21.87 -9.89
CA LEU A 369 7.65 21.69 -8.67
C LEU A 369 6.16 21.61 -9.02
N LYS A 370 5.45 20.71 -8.33
CA LYS A 370 4.03 20.41 -8.57
C LYS A 370 3.10 21.57 -8.20
N ASP A 371 3.55 22.46 -7.30
CA ASP A 371 2.82 23.62 -6.81
C ASP A 371 3.66 24.90 -6.94
N PRO A 372 3.09 26.03 -7.43
CA PRO A 372 3.78 27.30 -7.57
C PRO A 372 4.01 28.00 -6.21
N TRP A 373 5.12 28.71 -6.06
CA TRP A 373 5.41 29.48 -4.85
C TRP A 373 4.61 30.78 -4.86
N THR A 374 3.53 30.82 -4.07
CA THR A 374 2.77 32.04 -3.76
C THR A 374 3.42 32.83 -2.64
N VAL A 375 3.09 34.12 -2.50
CA VAL A 375 3.53 34.99 -1.39
C VAL A 375 3.33 34.29 -0.04
N ARG A 376 2.17 33.65 0.17
CA ARG A 376 1.85 32.91 1.40
C ARG A 376 2.74 31.69 1.63
N THR A 377 2.92 30.86 0.61
CA THR A 377 3.78 29.66 0.74
C THR A 377 5.26 30.03 0.96
N LEU A 378 5.72 31.11 0.30
CA LEU A 378 7.08 31.61 0.47
C LEU A 378 7.31 32.15 1.88
N ARG A 379 6.39 32.99 2.40
CA ARG A 379 6.45 33.49 3.79
C ARG A 379 6.48 32.33 4.80
N THR A 380 5.55 31.38 4.67
CA THR A 380 5.45 30.24 5.60
C THR A 380 6.72 29.39 5.59
N SER A 381 7.32 29.19 4.43
CA SER A 381 8.58 28.45 4.28
C SER A 381 9.77 29.21 4.89
N LEU A 382 9.87 30.53 4.67
CA LEU A 382 10.91 31.38 5.25
C LEU A 382 10.77 31.51 6.77
N GLU A 383 9.55 31.54 7.31
CA GLU A 383 9.29 31.48 8.76
C GLU A 383 9.72 30.14 9.36
N GLY A 384 9.44 29.03 8.66
CA GLY A 384 9.91 27.70 9.06
C GLY A 384 11.43 27.60 9.08
N GLU A 385 12.12 28.19 8.09
CA GLU A 385 13.58 28.23 8.05
C GLU A 385 14.15 29.20 9.11
N LEU A 386 13.52 30.37 9.32
CA LEU A 386 13.88 31.32 10.38
C LEU A 386 13.78 30.66 11.76
N ALA A 387 12.72 29.92 12.05
CA ALA A 387 12.53 29.22 13.31
C ALA A 387 13.58 28.13 13.55
N LYS A 388 14.08 27.48 12.48
CA LYS A 388 15.20 26.53 12.57
C LYS A 388 16.52 27.24 12.85
N ARG A 389 16.83 28.31 12.09
CA ARG A 389 18.11 29.04 12.17
C ARG A 389 18.26 29.85 13.45
N VAL A 390 17.17 30.39 14.01
CA VAL A 390 17.20 31.10 15.30
C VAL A 390 17.54 30.17 16.47
N ASN A 391 17.18 28.88 16.36
CA ASN A 391 17.47 27.86 17.37
C ASN A 391 18.74 27.06 17.06
N GLU A 392 19.47 27.41 15.99
CA GLU A 392 20.72 26.76 15.65
C GLU A 392 21.82 27.33 16.56
N PRO A 393 22.47 26.52 17.40
CA PRO A 393 23.55 27.00 18.24
C PRO A 393 24.69 27.54 17.35
N PRO A 394 25.32 28.68 17.72
CA PRO A 394 26.47 29.18 16.99
C PRO A 394 27.51 28.08 16.87
N SER A 395 28.14 27.99 15.70
CA SER A 395 29.20 27.01 15.46
C SER A 395 30.33 27.18 16.49
N MET A 396 31.03 26.09 16.80
CA MET A 396 32.18 26.15 17.71
C MET A 396 33.22 27.18 17.25
N SER A 397 33.39 27.37 15.95
CA SER A 397 34.25 28.41 15.37
C SER A 397 33.73 29.83 15.64
N ALA A 398 32.41 30.07 15.58
CA ALA A 398 31.81 31.37 15.90
C ALA A 398 31.98 31.74 17.38
N LEU A 399 31.70 30.80 18.29
CA LEU A 399 31.91 30.98 19.73
C LEU A 399 33.39 31.26 20.07
N GLN A 400 34.31 30.62 19.35
CA GLN A 400 35.74 30.87 19.50
C GLN A 400 36.13 32.30 19.04
N VAL A 401 35.62 32.77 17.91
CA VAL A 401 35.91 34.13 17.41
C VAL A 401 35.31 35.20 18.33
N GLU A 402 34.08 35.04 18.81
CA GLU A 402 33.47 35.97 19.77
C GLU A 402 34.24 36.05 21.09
N ALA A 403 34.64 34.89 21.65
CA ALA A 403 35.49 34.86 22.84
C ALA A 403 36.85 35.53 22.59
N GLN A 404 37.40 35.41 21.38
CA GLN A 404 38.65 36.09 21.01
C GLN A 404 38.47 37.61 20.86
N ILE A 405 37.34 38.10 20.35
CA ILE A 405 37.03 39.54 20.26
C ILE A 405 36.96 40.17 21.65
N VAL A 406 36.29 39.52 22.61
CA VAL A 406 36.22 40.01 24.00
C VAL A 406 37.61 40.10 24.61
N ARG A 407 38.42 39.04 24.49
CA ARG A 407 39.81 39.02 24.97
C ARG A 407 40.67 40.11 24.31
N ALA A 408 40.49 40.37 23.02
CA ALA A 408 41.21 41.40 22.29
C ALA A 408 40.82 42.82 22.74
N ARG A 409 39.54 43.08 23.06
CA ARG A 409 39.09 44.37 23.63
C ARG A 409 39.68 44.61 25.02
N ASP A 410 39.61 43.63 25.90
CA ASP A 410 40.19 43.73 27.24
C ASP A 410 41.70 43.99 27.16
N ARG A 411 42.36 43.35 26.21
CA ARG A 411 43.78 43.55 25.91
C ARG A 411 44.10 44.99 25.51
N VAL A 412 43.34 45.57 24.58
CA VAL A 412 43.50 46.97 24.15
C VAL A 412 43.26 47.94 25.31
N GLY A 413 42.26 47.67 26.16
CA GLY A 413 42.00 48.45 27.37
C GLY A 413 43.18 48.44 28.36
N GLN A 414 43.77 47.27 28.61
CA GLN A 414 44.94 47.14 29.48
C GLN A 414 46.18 47.86 28.91
N LEU A 415 46.44 47.73 27.61
CA LEU A 415 47.61 48.35 26.97
C LEU A 415 47.51 49.88 26.89
N SER A 416 46.31 50.43 26.70
CA SER A 416 46.11 51.89 26.74
C SER A 416 46.33 52.47 28.14
N SER A 417 45.86 51.77 29.20
CA SER A 417 46.15 52.15 30.59
C SER A 417 47.65 52.10 30.90
N LEU A 418 48.36 51.10 30.36
CA LEU A 418 49.80 50.98 30.50
C LEU A 418 50.56 52.14 29.81
N ALA A 419 50.15 52.52 28.60
CA ALA A 419 50.74 53.64 27.88
C ALA A 419 50.65 54.96 28.69
N MET A 420 49.51 55.23 29.32
CA MET A 420 49.35 56.41 30.20
C MET A 420 50.28 56.39 31.42
N GLN A 421 50.53 55.22 32.00
CA GLN A 421 51.43 55.08 33.16
C GLN A 421 52.91 55.22 32.76
N SER A 422 53.28 54.82 31.54
CA SER A 422 54.63 55.05 30.98
C SER A 422 54.96 56.54 30.92
N GLU A 423 54.00 57.37 30.48
CA GLU A 423 54.17 58.83 30.47
C GLU A 423 54.37 59.40 31.89
N ALA A 424 53.63 58.88 32.87
CA ALA A 424 53.76 59.30 34.27
C ALA A 424 55.15 58.94 34.87
N VAL A 425 55.69 57.76 34.56
CA VAL A 425 57.04 57.35 34.95
C VAL A 425 58.10 58.24 34.29
N ASN A 426 57.94 58.55 33.00
CA ASN A 426 58.84 59.44 32.26
C ASN A 426 58.85 60.88 32.80
N ASP A 427 57.71 61.39 33.26
CA ASP A 427 57.62 62.70 33.92
C ASP A 427 58.30 62.70 35.30
N LEU A 428 58.11 61.64 36.10
CA LEU A 428 58.81 61.48 37.39
C LEU A 428 60.32 61.33 37.23
N SER A 429 60.79 60.60 36.20
CA SER A 429 62.21 60.47 35.87
C SER A 429 62.84 61.83 35.52
N ARG A 430 62.14 62.65 34.72
CA ARG A 430 62.55 64.05 34.46
C ARG A 430 62.64 64.88 35.73
N LYS A 431 61.69 64.74 36.67
CA LYS A 431 61.69 65.44 37.97
C LYS A 431 62.83 64.99 38.89
N VAL A 432 63.22 63.71 38.88
CA VAL A 432 64.40 63.20 39.63
C VAL A 432 65.68 63.79 39.05
N LYS A 433 65.84 63.82 37.71
CA LYS A 433 67.00 64.45 37.05
C LYS A 433 67.13 65.94 37.41
N GLN A 434 66.02 66.66 37.51
CA GLN A 434 66.01 68.05 37.98
C GLN A 434 66.37 68.20 39.47
N ALA A 435 65.89 67.31 40.33
CA ALA A 435 66.23 67.31 41.76
C ALA A 435 67.73 67.01 41.98
N ARG A 436 68.29 66.08 41.21
CA ARG A 436 69.73 65.78 41.21
C ARG A 436 70.57 66.99 40.77
N GLY A 437 70.15 67.67 39.69
CA GLY A 437 70.80 68.91 39.27
C GLY A 437 70.74 70.03 40.31
N ARG A 438 69.76 70.03 41.22
CA ARG A 438 69.73 70.94 42.39
C ARG A 438 70.71 70.51 43.47
N LEU A 439 70.83 69.21 43.74
CA LEU A 439 71.81 68.67 44.69
C LEU A 439 73.25 68.94 44.22
N GLU A 440 73.54 68.75 42.93
CA GLU A 440 74.87 69.04 42.35
C GLU A 440 75.23 70.53 42.41
N LYS A 441 74.22 71.42 42.27
CA LYS A 441 74.40 72.86 42.47
C LYS A 441 74.67 73.21 43.94
N ALA A 442 73.89 72.67 44.86
CA ALA A 442 74.11 72.84 46.30
C ALA A 442 75.46 72.26 46.75
N ALA A 443 75.91 71.17 46.12
CA ALA A 443 77.25 70.59 46.36
C ALA A 443 78.39 71.47 45.83
N ALA A 444 78.15 72.29 44.79
CA ALA A 444 79.14 73.21 44.24
C ALA A 444 79.33 74.49 45.09
N GLU A 445 78.38 74.79 45.99
CA GLU A 445 78.47 75.87 46.97
C GLU A 445 79.27 75.49 48.22
N LEU A 446 79.68 74.22 48.33
CA LEU A 446 80.59 73.71 49.36
C LEU A 446 82.06 74.11 49.07
N PRO A 447 82.98 74.04 50.06
CA PRO A 447 84.41 74.31 49.86
C PRO A 447 85.00 73.43 48.77
N GLU A 448 85.95 73.96 48.01
CA GLU A 448 86.54 73.30 46.84
C GLU A 448 87.02 71.86 47.11
N GLY A 449 87.57 71.59 48.31
CA GLY A 449 87.97 70.25 48.75
C GLY A 449 86.80 69.29 49.02
N ALA A 450 85.70 69.76 49.61
CA ALA A 450 84.52 68.94 49.89
C ALA A 450 83.65 68.74 48.64
N ALA A 451 83.54 69.76 47.78
CA ALA A 451 82.76 69.70 46.55
C ALA A 451 83.28 68.63 45.57
N ILE A 452 84.60 68.41 45.49
CA ILE A 452 85.20 67.37 44.65
C ILE A 452 84.88 65.98 45.21
N THR A 453 85.07 65.76 46.51
CA THR A 453 84.81 64.46 47.16
C THR A 453 83.34 64.10 47.12
N VAL A 454 82.44 65.04 47.43
CA VAL A 454 80.98 64.81 47.36
C VAL A 454 80.53 64.53 45.93
N ARG A 455 81.12 65.18 44.92
CA ARG A 455 80.80 64.92 43.50
C ARG A 455 81.23 63.52 43.05
N ASP A 456 82.40 63.03 43.47
CA ASP A 456 82.84 61.66 43.15
C ASP A 456 81.94 60.60 43.82
N LEU A 457 81.58 60.82 45.09
CA LEU A 457 80.66 59.95 45.82
C LEU A 457 79.25 59.93 45.19
N LEU A 458 78.72 61.09 44.78
CA LEU A 458 77.43 61.18 44.07
C LEU A 458 77.46 60.49 42.70
N SER A 459 78.60 60.49 42.01
CA SER A 459 78.77 59.78 40.73
C SER A 459 78.77 58.26 40.94
N ARG A 460 79.42 57.76 42.00
CA ARG A 460 79.41 56.33 42.35
C ARG A 460 78.02 55.89 42.82
N ARG A 461 77.35 56.66 43.66
CA ARG A 461 75.97 56.42 44.11
C ARG A 461 75.02 56.28 42.91
N ALA A 462 75.15 57.16 41.92
CA ALA A 462 74.35 57.09 40.71
C ALA A 462 74.59 55.83 39.85
N SER A 463 75.83 55.33 39.80
CA SER A 463 76.17 54.08 39.12
C SER A 463 75.54 52.88 39.83
N ASP A 464 75.62 52.84 41.17
CA ASP A 464 75.02 51.78 41.99
C ASP A 464 73.47 51.80 41.90
N GLU A 465 72.85 52.98 41.81
CA GLU A 465 71.40 53.11 41.58
C GLU A 465 70.95 52.64 40.19
N GLU A 466 71.76 52.87 39.15
CA GLU A 466 71.49 52.35 37.81
C GLU A 466 71.63 50.82 37.79
N HIS A 467 72.59 50.28 38.53
CA HIS A 467 72.78 48.84 38.74
C HIS A 467 71.58 48.21 39.50
N ILE A 468 71.10 48.82 40.58
CA ILE A 468 69.91 48.32 41.30
C ILE A 468 68.68 48.33 40.40
N ARG A 469 68.51 49.36 39.58
CA ARG A 469 67.37 49.44 38.65
C ARG A 469 67.38 48.30 37.63
N SER A 470 68.55 47.97 37.07
CA SER A 470 68.67 46.85 36.13
C SER A 470 68.46 45.49 36.81
N LEU A 471 69.01 45.29 38.02
CA LEU A 471 68.81 44.05 38.79
C LEU A 471 67.36 43.86 39.22
N ARG A 472 66.67 44.91 39.69
CA ARG A 472 65.24 44.83 40.04
C ARG A 472 64.35 44.60 38.82
N ALA A 473 64.69 45.16 37.65
CA ALA A 473 63.97 44.84 36.42
C ALA A 473 64.12 43.35 36.06
N ARG A 474 65.34 42.80 36.21
CA ARG A 474 65.61 41.37 35.97
C ARG A 474 64.95 40.46 37.01
N GLU A 475 64.93 40.85 38.28
CA GLU A 475 64.22 40.15 39.35
C GLU A 475 62.72 40.08 39.05
N GLN A 476 62.11 41.18 38.60
CA GLN A 476 60.70 41.20 38.21
C GLN A 476 60.42 40.32 36.98
N GLN A 477 61.32 40.25 36.00
CA GLN A 477 61.20 39.33 34.87
C GLN A 477 61.23 37.86 35.31
N VAL A 478 62.11 37.51 36.26
CA VAL A 478 62.19 36.13 36.81
C VAL A 478 60.96 35.81 37.68
N LEU A 479 60.47 36.76 38.48
CA LEU A 479 59.20 36.63 39.21
C LEU A 479 57.99 36.49 38.26
N GLN A 480 58.00 37.19 37.13
CA GLN A 480 56.99 37.04 36.08
C GLN A 480 57.02 35.65 35.47
N ALA A 481 58.19 35.14 35.08
CA ALA A 481 58.35 33.78 34.58
C ALA A 481 57.84 32.74 35.60
N ARG A 482 58.13 32.94 36.89
CA ARG A 482 57.62 32.10 37.99
C ARG A 482 56.10 32.15 38.12
N SER A 483 55.48 33.32 38.03
CA SER A 483 54.02 33.49 38.18
C SER A 483 53.20 32.93 37.01
N VAL A 484 53.81 32.86 35.82
CA VAL A 484 53.15 32.37 34.60
C VAL A 484 53.21 30.84 34.51
N LEU A 485 54.25 30.21 35.07
CA LEU A 485 54.38 28.76 35.14
C LEU A 485 53.28 28.15 36.03
N GLY A 486 52.68 27.04 35.58
CA GLY A 486 51.67 26.31 36.35
C GLY A 486 50.35 27.03 36.56
N GLY A 487 50.08 28.13 35.84
CA GLY A 487 48.84 28.91 36.00
C GLY A 487 48.72 29.61 37.36
N GLY A 488 49.84 29.93 38.01
CA GLY A 488 49.87 30.58 39.32
C GLY A 488 49.60 29.65 40.51
N LYS A 489 49.54 28.33 40.30
CA LYS A 489 49.38 27.32 41.35
C LYS A 489 50.73 26.72 41.75
N THR A 490 50.84 26.32 43.01
CA THR A 490 52.06 25.65 43.50
C THR A 490 52.14 24.22 42.98
N GLU A 491 53.34 23.63 42.98
CA GLU A 491 53.54 22.22 42.64
C GLU A 491 52.66 21.30 43.52
N GLN A 492 52.51 21.64 44.81
CA GLN A 492 51.69 20.90 45.75
C GLN A 492 50.19 20.95 45.38
N ASP A 493 49.69 22.14 45.00
CA ASP A 493 48.30 22.32 44.57
C ASP A 493 48.01 21.56 43.27
N LEU A 494 48.91 21.64 42.29
CA LEU A 494 48.79 20.93 41.01
C LEU A 494 48.86 19.41 41.20
N THR A 495 49.74 18.92 42.08
CA THR A 495 49.84 17.50 42.42
C THR A 495 48.56 17.00 43.09
N GLN A 496 48.01 17.77 44.04
CA GLN A 496 46.77 17.42 44.74
C GLN A 496 45.56 17.46 43.79
N GLN A 497 45.50 18.45 42.91
CA GLN A 497 44.46 18.57 41.88
C GLN A 497 44.54 17.42 40.88
N LEU A 498 45.74 17.07 40.40
CA LEU A 498 45.93 15.95 39.49
C LEU A 498 45.52 14.62 40.14
N ALA A 499 45.89 14.40 41.41
CA ALA A 499 45.48 13.20 42.15
C ALA A 499 43.96 13.14 42.42
N ALA A 500 43.29 14.29 42.56
CA ALA A 500 41.83 14.34 42.67
C ALA A 500 41.16 14.02 41.32
N LEU A 501 41.62 14.62 40.23
CA LEU A 501 41.10 14.37 38.88
C LEU A 501 41.33 12.91 38.43
N CYS A 502 42.51 12.36 38.69
CA CYS A 502 42.82 10.95 38.41
C CYS A 502 41.92 9.99 39.19
N ARG A 503 41.63 10.27 40.47
CA ARG A 503 40.69 9.49 41.28
C ARG A 503 39.26 9.58 40.75
N ASN A 504 38.81 10.78 40.39
CA ASN A 504 37.47 10.99 39.84
C ASN A 504 37.30 10.32 38.47
N ALA A 505 38.34 10.32 37.64
CA ALA A 505 38.36 9.62 36.35
C ALA A 505 38.64 8.11 36.47
N ASN A 506 38.98 7.62 37.67
CA ASN A 506 39.41 6.25 37.96
C ASN A 506 40.57 5.77 37.06
N VAL A 507 41.59 6.60 36.90
CA VAL A 507 42.75 6.34 36.03
C VAL A 507 44.05 6.64 36.78
N ASP A 508 45.04 5.76 36.60
CA ASP A 508 46.40 6.01 37.08
C ASP A 508 47.10 7.07 36.23
N GLN A 509 47.87 7.96 36.86
CA GLN A 509 48.57 9.06 36.20
C GLN A 509 49.46 8.59 35.01
N SER A 510 50.07 7.41 35.11
CA SER A 510 50.93 6.85 34.05
C SER A 510 50.17 6.40 32.79
N ARG A 511 48.86 6.17 32.89
CA ARG A 511 47.99 5.71 31.80
C ARG A 511 47.10 6.82 31.24
N LEU A 512 47.27 8.04 31.72
CA LEU A 512 46.33 9.12 31.48
C LEU A 512 46.21 9.50 29.99
N ARG A 513 47.32 9.51 29.25
CA ARG A 513 47.31 9.70 27.78
C ARG A 513 46.62 8.56 27.04
N SER A 514 46.96 7.30 27.36
CA SER A 514 46.34 6.15 26.70
C SER A 514 44.84 6.01 26.98
N GLU A 515 44.40 6.33 28.20
CA GLU A 515 42.98 6.32 28.57
C GLU A 515 42.22 7.50 27.94
N HIS A 516 42.86 8.66 27.79
CA HIS A 516 42.30 9.78 27.03
C HIS A 516 42.07 9.39 25.57
N ASP A 517 43.09 8.83 24.90
CA ASP A 517 42.97 8.43 23.49
C ASP A 517 41.91 7.35 23.30
N ALA A 518 41.81 6.39 24.24
CA ALA A 518 40.76 5.38 24.24
C ALA A 518 39.36 5.97 24.44
N ALA A 519 39.20 6.89 25.39
CA ALA A 519 37.93 7.58 25.64
C ALA A 519 37.53 8.48 24.45
N GLN A 520 38.49 9.11 23.78
CA GLN A 520 38.26 9.92 22.59
C GLN A 520 37.81 9.05 21.41
N ALA A 521 38.46 7.91 21.18
CA ALA A 521 38.05 6.95 20.16
C ALA A 521 36.64 6.39 20.43
N GLN A 522 36.34 6.05 21.69
CA GLN A 522 35.01 5.59 22.10
C GLN A 522 33.95 6.68 21.87
N MET A 523 34.25 7.93 22.23
CA MET A 523 33.35 9.07 22.04
C MET A 523 33.05 9.32 20.56
N GLN A 524 34.07 9.25 19.69
CA GLN A 524 33.89 9.36 18.24
C GLN A 524 33.00 8.24 17.66
N SER A 525 33.20 7.00 18.13
CA SER A 525 32.32 5.87 17.75
C SER A 525 30.87 6.10 18.20
N LEU A 526 30.65 6.50 19.45
CA LEU A 526 29.31 6.78 19.99
C LEU A 526 28.63 7.96 19.28
N GLN A 527 29.38 8.99 18.86
CA GLN A 527 28.86 10.11 18.07
C GLN A 527 28.34 9.70 16.69
N ILE A 528 28.85 8.60 16.13
CA ILE A 528 28.38 8.04 14.85
C ILE A 528 27.21 7.08 15.09
N GLU A 529 27.31 6.21 16.11
CA GLU A 529 26.29 5.18 16.38
C GLU A 529 24.96 5.74 16.88
N THR A 530 25.00 6.79 17.71
CA THR A 530 23.81 7.42 18.29
C THR A 530 22.84 7.96 17.23
N PRO A 531 23.26 8.82 16.27
CA PRO A 531 22.35 9.34 15.24
C PRO A 531 21.87 8.23 14.30
N LEU A 532 22.67 7.18 14.04
CA LEU A 532 22.23 6.02 13.26
C LEU A 532 21.09 5.27 13.98
N ALA A 533 21.22 5.01 15.27
CA ALA A 533 20.18 4.37 16.07
C ALA A 533 18.91 5.23 16.20
N GLN A 534 19.05 6.56 16.32
CA GLN A 534 17.92 7.51 16.30
C GLN A 534 17.18 7.50 14.95
N SER A 535 17.93 7.46 13.85
CA SER A 535 17.40 7.35 12.50
C SER A 535 16.63 6.03 12.31
N GLU A 536 17.20 4.90 12.74
CA GLU A 536 16.55 3.58 12.71
C GLU A 536 15.23 3.59 13.51
N THR A 537 15.25 4.11 14.74
CA THR A 537 14.06 4.24 15.59
C THR A 537 12.98 5.10 14.92
N THR A 538 13.37 6.22 14.31
CA THR A 538 12.44 7.12 13.60
C THR A 538 11.85 6.44 12.36
N SER A 539 12.67 5.71 11.61
CA SER A 539 12.23 4.92 10.45
C SER A 539 11.21 3.84 10.86
N LEU A 540 11.52 3.05 11.89
CA LEU A 540 10.61 2.03 12.42
C LEU A 540 9.29 2.63 12.93
N LYS A 541 9.35 3.78 13.62
CA LYS A 541 8.17 4.49 14.10
C LYS A 541 7.30 4.99 12.95
N ASN A 542 7.91 5.56 11.91
CA ASN A 542 7.19 6.01 10.72
C ASN A 542 6.53 4.83 9.99
N ALA A 543 7.26 3.73 9.79
CA ALA A 543 6.73 2.51 9.18
C ALA A 543 5.55 1.92 9.97
N LEU A 544 5.63 1.89 11.30
CA LEU A 544 4.54 1.43 12.15
C LEU A 544 3.31 2.34 12.03
N ASN A 545 3.50 3.65 12.04
CA ASN A 545 2.41 4.62 11.88
C ASN A 545 1.75 4.54 10.49
N GLU A 546 2.56 4.35 9.44
CA GLU A 546 2.06 4.13 8.09
C GLU A 546 1.25 2.84 7.99
N ARG A 547 1.73 1.75 8.61
CA ARG A 547 0.99 0.49 8.68
C ARG A 547 -0.35 0.65 9.40
N VAL A 548 -0.40 1.39 10.51
CA VAL A 548 -1.65 1.69 11.22
C VAL A 548 -2.62 2.46 10.33
N ARG A 549 -2.16 3.50 9.62
CA ARG A 549 -2.99 4.24 8.67
C ARG A 549 -3.52 3.36 7.53
N ASN A 550 -2.69 2.44 7.04
CA ASN A 550 -3.10 1.50 6.00
C ASN A 550 -4.15 0.51 6.51
N ILE A 551 -4.01 0.01 7.75
CA ILE A 551 -5.03 -0.83 8.40
C ILE A 551 -6.37 -0.07 8.51
N ASP A 552 -6.34 1.18 8.99
CA ASP A 552 -7.54 2.02 9.08
C ASP A 552 -8.20 2.23 7.71
N SER A 553 -7.39 2.51 6.68
CA SER A 553 -7.84 2.70 5.29
C SER A 553 -8.48 1.43 4.72
N VAL A 554 -7.87 0.27 4.94
CA VAL A 554 -8.39 -1.03 4.51
C VAL A 554 -9.73 -1.33 5.20
N VAL A 555 -9.80 -1.14 6.52
CA VAL A 555 -11.04 -1.32 7.29
C VAL A 555 -12.14 -0.36 6.80
N ALA A 556 -11.79 0.90 6.51
CA ALA A 556 -12.73 1.88 5.93
C ALA A 556 -13.24 1.44 4.55
N SER A 557 -12.34 1.02 3.65
CA SER A 557 -12.71 0.51 2.32
C SER A 557 -13.64 -0.70 2.40
N LEU A 558 -13.38 -1.62 3.34
CA LEU A 558 -14.21 -2.81 3.54
C LEU A 558 -15.58 -2.49 4.15
N ARG A 559 -15.72 -1.40 4.93
CA ARG A 559 -17.03 -0.94 5.43
C ARG A 559 -17.94 -0.44 4.33
N GLU A 560 -17.38 0.19 3.30
CA GLU A 560 -18.16 0.72 2.17
C GLU A 560 -18.65 -0.38 1.21
N ALA A 561 -18.12 -1.59 1.34
CA ALA A 561 -18.47 -2.73 0.50
C ALA A 561 -19.86 -3.31 0.88
N LYS A 562 -20.89 -2.89 0.14
CA LYS A 562 -22.30 -3.26 0.35
C LYS A 562 -22.63 -4.76 0.27
N TRP A 563 -21.73 -5.56 -0.30
CA TRP A 563 -21.94 -7.00 -0.52
C TRP A 563 -21.51 -7.85 0.69
N LEU A 564 -20.85 -7.26 1.70
CA LEU A 564 -20.44 -8.00 2.88
C LEU A 564 -21.65 -8.46 3.72
N PRO A 565 -21.67 -9.74 4.15
CA PRO A 565 -22.75 -10.28 4.98
C PRO A 565 -22.94 -9.46 6.26
N GLY A 566 -24.19 -9.28 6.70
CA GLY A 566 -24.54 -8.44 7.85
C GLY A 566 -23.83 -8.78 9.17
N SER A 567 -23.39 -10.03 9.37
CA SER A 567 -22.58 -10.40 10.55
C SER A 567 -21.14 -9.86 10.47
N LEU A 568 -20.53 -9.86 9.28
CA LEU A 568 -19.21 -9.29 9.01
C LEU A 568 -19.27 -7.77 8.93
N ALA A 569 -20.33 -7.21 8.34
CA ALA A 569 -20.57 -5.78 8.34
C ALA A 569 -20.70 -5.22 9.78
N LYS A 570 -21.42 -5.92 10.68
CA LYS A 570 -21.52 -5.54 12.10
C LYS A 570 -20.17 -5.57 12.83
N LEU A 571 -19.29 -6.50 12.49
CA LEU A 571 -17.92 -6.53 13.04
C LEU A 571 -17.10 -5.33 12.56
N LEU A 572 -17.32 -4.89 11.32
CA LEU A 572 -16.70 -3.71 10.74
C LEU A 572 -17.33 -2.39 11.23
N GLU A 573 -18.60 -2.35 11.64
CA GLU A 573 -19.25 -1.14 12.18
C GLU A 573 -18.67 -0.73 13.55
N ASN A 574 -18.32 -1.70 14.41
CA ASN A 574 -17.67 -1.49 15.71
C ASN A 574 -16.30 -2.20 15.77
N PRO A 575 -15.29 -1.76 15.02
CA PRO A 575 -13.93 -2.19 15.26
C PRO A 575 -13.60 -1.59 16.63
N GLY A 576 -13.25 -2.44 17.59
CA GLY A 576 -12.72 -1.94 18.86
C GLY A 576 -11.69 -0.84 18.59
N THR A 577 -11.61 0.16 19.46
CA THR A 577 -10.82 1.39 19.23
C THR A 577 -9.30 1.17 19.09
N GLY A 578 -8.82 -0.07 19.08
CA GLY A 578 -7.42 -0.43 18.97
C GLY A 578 -7.08 -1.20 17.69
N VAL A 579 -5.86 -0.96 17.19
CA VAL A 579 -5.25 -1.61 16.01
C VAL A 579 -5.31 -3.14 16.11
N GLU A 580 -5.11 -3.71 17.30
CA GLU A 580 -5.18 -5.15 17.51
C GLU A 580 -6.58 -5.72 17.22
N SER A 581 -7.64 -4.99 17.59
CA SER A 581 -9.01 -5.40 17.30
C SER A 581 -9.28 -5.37 15.79
N GLN A 582 -8.79 -4.34 15.10
CA GLN A 582 -8.90 -4.23 13.64
C GLN A 582 -8.15 -5.36 12.93
N LEU A 583 -6.92 -5.68 13.36
CA LEU A 583 -6.13 -6.78 12.80
C LEU A 583 -6.81 -8.14 13.00
N GLN A 584 -7.40 -8.39 14.17
CA GLN A 584 -8.19 -9.60 14.41
C GLN A 584 -9.41 -9.70 13.47
N ILE A 585 -10.07 -8.58 13.19
CA ILE A 585 -11.18 -8.52 12.23
C ILE A 585 -10.68 -8.86 10.82
N LEU A 586 -9.55 -8.27 10.39
CA LEU A 586 -8.95 -8.55 9.07
C LEU A 586 -8.52 -10.02 8.93
N THR A 587 -7.94 -10.63 9.96
CA THR A 587 -7.58 -12.06 9.97
C THR A 587 -8.82 -12.94 9.82
N ARG A 588 -9.89 -12.67 10.59
CA ARG A 588 -11.16 -13.41 10.47
C ARG A 588 -11.81 -13.24 9.10
N LEU A 589 -11.70 -12.06 8.50
CA LEU A 589 -12.20 -11.79 7.15
C LEU A 589 -11.42 -12.59 6.10
N HIS A 590 -10.10 -12.68 6.24
CA HIS A 590 -9.25 -13.48 5.37
C HIS A 590 -9.62 -14.97 5.44
N GLU A 591 -9.70 -15.54 6.65
CA GLU A 591 -10.11 -16.94 6.87
C GLU A 591 -11.53 -17.23 6.34
N ALA A 592 -12.46 -16.29 6.53
CA ALA A 592 -13.81 -16.41 6.00
C ALA A 592 -13.84 -16.38 4.47
N ALA A 593 -13.00 -15.55 3.84
CA ALA A 593 -12.87 -15.48 2.39
C ALA A 593 -12.27 -16.79 1.82
N ASP A 594 -11.25 -17.34 2.47
CA ASP A 594 -10.66 -18.64 2.11
C ASP A 594 -11.70 -19.76 2.17
N SER A 595 -12.43 -19.87 3.29
CA SER A 595 -13.47 -20.88 3.43
C SER A 595 -14.60 -20.72 2.42
N ALA A 596 -14.98 -19.48 2.09
CA ALA A 596 -15.97 -19.20 1.06
C ALA A 596 -15.47 -19.61 -0.33
N ARG A 597 -14.19 -19.41 -0.63
CA ARG A 597 -13.57 -19.80 -1.90
C ARG A 597 -13.48 -21.31 -2.06
N GLU A 598 -13.13 -22.03 -1.00
CA GLU A 598 -13.16 -23.51 -0.98
C GLU A 598 -14.59 -24.03 -1.22
N ARG A 599 -15.59 -23.45 -0.55
CA ARG A 599 -17.01 -23.80 -0.78
C ARG A 599 -17.46 -23.52 -2.20
N LEU A 600 -17.03 -22.41 -2.80
CA LEU A 600 -17.31 -22.09 -4.20
C LEU A 600 -16.67 -23.13 -5.15
N GLY A 601 -15.45 -23.56 -4.85
CA GLY A 601 -14.78 -24.64 -5.58
C GLY A 601 -15.51 -25.97 -5.49
N LEU A 602 -15.96 -26.35 -4.29
CA LEU A 602 -16.78 -27.55 -4.08
C LEU A 602 -18.09 -27.50 -4.85
N PHE A 603 -18.79 -26.36 -4.80
CA PHE A 603 -20.03 -26.15 -5.54
C PHE A 603 -19.85 -26.34 -7.06
N VAL A 604 -18.79 -25.76 -7.63
CA VAL A 604 -18.47 -25.92 -9.06
C VAL A 604 -18.24 -27.38 -9.41
N ASN A 605 -17.45 -28.08 -8.61
CA ASN A 605 -17.18 -29.50 -8.80
C ASN A 605 -18.46 -30.34 -8.69
N ASP A 606 -19.37 -30.00 -7.77
CA ASP A 606 -20.66 -30.67 -7.62
C ASP A 606 -21.55 -30.47 -8.86
N VAL A 607 -21.64 -29.24 -9.39
CA VAL A 607 -22.45 -28.99 -10.59
C VAL A 607 -21.89 -29.72 -11.81
N GLN A 608 -20.57 -29.72 -11.99
CA GLN A 608 -19.93 -30.48 -13.07
C GLN A 608 -20.19 -31.98 -12.92
N ALA A 609 -20.04 -32.52 -11.71
CA ALA A 609 -20.34 -33.91 -11.42
C ALA A 609 -21.81 -34.27 -11.69
N ILE A 610 -22.76 -33.38 -11.40
CA ILE A 610 -24.18 -33.56 -11.78
C ILE A 610 -24.34 -33.63 -13.30
N GLY A 611 -23.69 -32.73 -14.05
CA GLY A 611 -23.71 -32.74 -15.52
C GLY A 611 -23.12 -34.02 -16.12
N GLU A 612 -22.00 -34.50 -15.56
CA GLU A 612 -21.39 -35.77 -15.93
C GLU A 612 -22.30 -36.97 -15.61
N ALA A 613 -22.90 -36.98 -14.42
CA ALA A 613 -23.83 -38.01 -13.98
C ALA A 613 -25.08 -38.09 -14.88
N LEU A 614 -25.63 -36.94 -15.32
CA LEU A 614 -26.70 -36.86 -16.30
C LEU A 614 -26.24 -37.37 -17.68
N GLY A 615 -25.08 -36.91 -18.16
CA GLY A 615 -24.53 -37.33 -19.45
C GLY A 615 -24.24 -38.84 -19.53
N SER A 616 -23.73 -39.43 -18.45
CA SER A 616 -23.52 -40.88 -18.34
C SER A 616 -24.84 -41.66 -18.35
N LEU A 617 -25.86 -41.18 -17.63
CA LEU A 617 -27.19 -41.81 -17.64
C LEU A 617 -27.82 -41.75 -19.04
N ALA A 618 -27.69 -40.62 -19.75
CA ALA A 618 -28.14 -40.51 -21.14
C ALA A 618 -27.43 -41.52 -22.07
N LYS A 619 -26.11 -41.70 -21.91
CA LYS A 619 -25.34 -42.70 -22.67
C LYS A 619 -25.75 -44.13 -22.33
N GLN A 620 -26.11 -44.44 -21.08
CA GLN A 620 -26.60 -45.75 -20.68
C GLN A 620 -27.90 -46.12 -21.42
N PHE A 621 -28.83 -45.17 -21.59
CA PHE A 621 -30.03 -45.38 -22.39
C PHE A 621 -29.73 -45.67 -23.86
N GLN A 622 -28.58 -45.23 -24.38
CA GLN A 622 -28.11 -45.49 -25.75
C GLN A 622 -27.31 -46.80 -25.89
N GLY A 623 -27.32 -47.67 -24.87
CA GLY A 623 -26.55 -48.91 -24.87
C GLY A 623 -25.08 -48.75 -24.49
N GLY A 624 -24.71 -47.60 -23.93
CA GLY A 624 -23.39 -47.37 -23.33
C GLY A 624 -23.14 -48.22 -22.08
N PRO A 625 -21.89 -48.23 -21.57
CA PRO A 625 -21.53 -48.98 -20.38
C PRO A 625 -22.40 -48.60 -19.18
N ARG A 626 -22.68 -49.60 -18.32
CA ARG A 626 -23.49 -49.40 -17.11
C ARG A 626 -22.88 -48.31 -16.23
N TYR A 627 -23.78 -47.57 -15.61
CA TYR A 627 -23.49 -46.54 -14.62
C TYR A 627 -22.56 -47.07 -13.51
N GLY A 628 -21.45 -46.39 -13.28
CA GLY A 628 -20.52 -46.67 -12.18
C GLY A 628 -20.73 -45.74 -10.98
N GLU A 629 -19.86 -45.85 -9.97
CA GLU A 629 -19.81 -45.01 -8.75
C GLU A 629 -19.46 -43.54 -9.05
N GLN A 630 -20.27 -42.83 -9.84
CA GLN A 630 -20.13 -41.40 -10.04
C GLN A 630 -20.73 -40.61 -8.86
N ARG A 631 -20.12 -39.48 -8.51
CA ARG A 631 -20.67 -38.56 -7.52
C ARG A 631 -22.02 -38.02 -8.05
N TRP A 632 -23.04 -37.97 -7.20
CA TRP A 632 -24.44 -37.60 -7.55
C TRP A 632 -25.23 -38.63 -8.36
N ALA A 633 -24.68 -39.81 -8.58
CA ALA A 633 -25.31 -40.91 -9.32
C ALA A 633 -26.74 -41.24 -8.86
N ALA A 634 -26.88 -41.55 -7.56
CA ALA A 634 -28.14 -41.95 -6.97
C ALA A 634 -29.19 -40.82 -6.99
N GLN A 635 -28.75 -39.57 -6.83
CA GLN A 635 -29.62 -38.40 -6.82
C GLN A 635 -30.18 -38.11 -8.22
N VAL A 636 -29.36 -38.20 -9.26
CA VAL A 636 -29.80 -38.06 -10.65
C VAL A 636 -30.78 -39.18 -11.03
N GLN A 637 -30.50 -40.42 -10.62
CA GLN A 637 -31.43 -41.54 -10.80
C GLN A 637 -32.75 -41.33 -10.05
N GLY A 638 -32.70 -40.89 -8.79
CA GLY A 638 -33.88 -40.60 -7.99
C GLY A 638 -34.73 -39.48 -8.57
N TRP A 639 -34.10 -38.42 -9.09
CA TRP A 639 -34.79 -37.35 -9.81
C TRP A 639 -35.54 -37.89 -11.03
N LEU A 640 -34.87 -38.65 -11.91
CA LEU A 640 -35.54 -39.22 -13.08
C LEU A 640 -36.63 -40.22 -12.70
N ALA A 641 -36.40 -41.08 -11.70
CA ALA A 641 -37.39 -42.01 -11.21
C ALA A 641 -38.64 -41.28 -10.68
N SER A 642 -38.48 -40.14 -10.00
CA SER A 642 -39.60 -39.32 -9.54
C SER A 642 -40.40 -38.71 -10.70
N GLU A 643 -39.72 -38.25 -11.76
CA GLU A 643 -40.37 -37.76 -12.98
C GLU A 643 -41.16 -38.86 -13.70
N VAL A 644 -40.58 -40.06 -13.80
CA VAL A 644 -41.18 -41.20 -14.49
C VAL A 644 -42.34 -41.81 -13.69
N ASN A 645 -42.23 -41.89 -12.36
CA ASN A 645 -43.30 -42.42 -11.51
C ASN A 645 -44.60 -41.63 -11.69
N HIS A 646 -44.51 -40.31 -11.89
CA HIS A 646 -45.69 -39.48 -12.14
C HIS A 646 -46.39 -39.84 -13.47
N TRP A 647 -45.66 -40.33 -14.47
CA TRP A 647 -46.27 -40.82 -15.71
C TRP A 647 -47.13 -42.06 -15.47
N PHE A 648 -46.66 -42.93 -14.57
CA PHE A 648 -47.35 -44.17 -14.19
C PHE A 648 -48.47 -43.94 -13.19
N GLU A 649 -48.56 -42.78 -12.55
CA GLU A 649 -49.65 -42.44 -11.64
C GLU A 649 -50.99 -42.17 -12.35
N HIS A 650 -51.04 -42.02 -13.68
CA HIS A 650 -52.31 -41.86 -14.38
C HIS A 650 -53.16 -43.16 -14.35
N PRO A 651 -54.44 -43.13 -13.90
CA PRO A 651 -55.29 -44.32 -13.78
C PRO A 651 -55.34 -45.16 -15.06
N GLU A 652 -55.50 -44.51 -16.21
CA GLU A 652 -55.58 -45.20 -17.50
C GLU A 652 -54.26 -45.83 -17.97
N VAL A 653 -53.11 -45.34 -17.47
CA VAL A 653 -51.79 -45.94 -17.71
C VAL A 653 -51.60 -47.14 -16.78
N ARG A 654 -52.03 -47.05 -15.52
CA ARG A 654 -52.06 -48.18 -14.59
C ARG A 654 -52.93 -49.32 -15.10
N ASP A 655 -54.11 -49.01 -15.60
CA ASP A 655 -55.02 -50.01 -16.16
C ASP A 655 -54.45 -50.65 -17.42
N ALA A 656 -53.78 -49.88 -18.29
CA ALA A 656 -53.26 -50.38 -19.57
C ALA A 656 -51.93 -51.14 -19.48
N LEU A 657 -51.05 -50.75 -18.55
CA LEU A 657 -49.71 -51.33 -18.41
C LEU A 657 -49.52 -52.24 -17.20
N PHE A 658 -50.31 -52.04 -16.14
CA PHE A 658 -50.08 -52.63 -14.83
C PHE A 658 -51.33 -53.30 -14.24
N ASP A 659 -52.37 -53.54 -15.05
CA ASP A 659 -53.65 -54.14 -14.65
C ASP A 659 -54.30 -53.44 -13.44
N GLY A 660 -54.17 -52.11 -13.36
CA GLY A 660 -54.69 -51.29 -12.25
C GLY A 660 -53.82 -51.31 -10.99
N GLY A 661 -52.59 -51.83 -11.09
CA GLY A 661 -51.65 -51.92 -9.97
C GLY A 661 -51.23 -50.58 -9.36
N THR A 662 -50.78 -50.64 -8.11
CA THR A 662 -50.28 -49.51 -7.32
C THR A 662 -48.77 -49.63 -7.08
N ASP A 663 -48.15 -48.61 -6.50
CA ASP A 663 -46.72 -48.63 -6.13
C ASP A 663 -45.77 -48.92 -7.30
N VAL A 664 -46.06 -48.33 -8.47
CA VAL A 664 -45.21 -48.47 -9.65
C VAL A 664 -43.88 -47.78 -9.39
N ALA A 665 -42.78 -48.53 -9.52
CA ALA A 665 -41.43 -48.04 -9.32
C ALA A 665 -40.52 -48.53 -10.46
N LEU A 666 -39.77 -47.60 -11.05
CA LEU A 666 -38.76 -47.87 -12.07
C LEU A 666 -37.37 -47.99 -11.42
N ASP A 667 -36.70 -49.12 -11.66
CA ASP A 667 -35.27 -49.27 -11.39
C ASP A 667 -34.45 -48.98 -12.65
N LEU A 668 -33.71 -47.87 -12.63
CA LEU A 668 -32.89 -47.40 -13.75
C LEU A 668 -31.56 -48.17 -13.91
N GLN A 669 -31.16 -48.97 -12.91
CA GLN A 669 -29.96 -49.80 -13.03
C GLN A 669 -30.26 -51.08 -13.80
N THR A 670 -31.38 -51.72 -13.47
CA THR A 670 -31.84 -52.96 -14.11
C THR A 670 -32.75 -52.70 -15.32
N MET A 671 -33.25 -51.47 -15.49
CA MET A 671 -34.28 -51.09 -16.47
C MET A 671 -35.56 -51.91 -16.32
N GLU A 672 -35.93 -52.22 -15.08
CA GLU A 672 -37.13 -52.98 -14.71
C GLU A 672 -38.16 -52.08 -14.04
N VAL A 673 -39.43 -52.28 -14.40
CA VAL A 673 -40.55 -51.65 -13.70
C VAL A 673 -41.18 -52.69 -12.79
N SER A 674 -41.39 -52.33 -11.53
CA SER A 674 -42.10 -53.14 -10.53
C SER A 674 -43.37 -52.45 -10.07
N TRP A 675 -44.43 -53.21 -9.80
CA TRP A 675 -45.72 -52.69 -9.32
C TRP A 675 -46.42 -53.74 -8.46
N SER A 676 -47.43 -53.32 -7.69
CA SER A 676 -48.20 -54.16 -6.78
C SER A 676 -49.62 -54.37 -7.29
N VAL A 677 -50.06 -55.63 -7.42
CA VAL A 677 -51.46 -55.98 -7.71
C VAL A 677 -51.92 -56.97 -6.64
N ASN A 678 -53.04 -56.67 -5.96
CA ASN A 678 -53.61 -57.53 -4.92
C ASN A 678 -52.59 -57.97 -3.83
N GLY A 679 -51.63 -57.10 -3.49
CA GLY A 679 -50.58 -57.37 -2.50
C GLY A 679 -49.39 -58.19 -3.01
N GLN A 680 -49.37 -58.61 -4.28
CA GLN A 680 -48.21 -59.25 -4.91
C GLN A 680 -47.40 -58.23 -5.72
N ARG A 681 -46.08 -58.22 -5.50
CA ARG A 681 -45.14 -57.39 -6.27
C ARG A 681 -44.77 -58.12 -7.56
N LEU A 682 -45.17 -57.55 -8.68
CA LEU A 682 -44.80 -57.97 -10.03
C LEU A 682 -43.68 -57.08 -10.55
N GLY A 683 -42.87 -57.59 -11.46
CA GLY A 683 -41.83 -56.83 -12.12
C GLY A 683 -41.55 -57.37 -13.51
N ARG A 684 -41.29 -56.47 -14.46
CA ARG A 684 -40.84 -56.86 -15.79
C ARG A 684 -39.86 -55.84 -16.38
N PRO A 685 -38.89 -56.28 -17.19
CA PRO A 685 -38.03 -55.39 -17.96
C PRO A 685 -38.88 -54.48 -18.86
N LEU A 686 -38.46 -53.22 -19.02
CA LEU A 686 -39.12 -52.26 -19.91
C LEU A 686 -39.27 -52.75 -21.36
N GLN A 687 -38.33 -53.60 -21.80
CA GLN A 687 -38.31 -54.21 -23.12
C GLN A 687 -39.35 -55.33 -23.29
N ALA A 688 -39.90 -55.88 -22.20
CA ALA A 688 -40.83 -57.01 -22.21
C ALA A 688 -42.31 -56.61 -22.38
N PHE A 689 -42.61 -55.32 -22.47
CA PHE A 689 -43.95 -54.82 -22.81
C PHE A 689 -44.21 -54.99 -24.31
N SER A 690 -45.44 -55.30 -24.72
CA SER A 690 -45.75 -55.41 -26.16
C SER A 690 -45.61 -54.05 -26.86
N SER A 691 -45.26 -54.05 -28.14
CA SER A 691 -45.11 -52.81 -28.93
C SER A 691 -46.37 -51.93 -28.90
N GLY A 692 -47.56 -52.53 -28.89
CA GLY A 692 -48.82 -51.80 -28.76
C GLY A 692 -49.08 -51.21 -27.37
N GLN A 693 -48.70 -51.92 -26.29
CA GLN A 693 -48.78 -51.40 -24.92
C GLN A 693 -47.78 -50.26 -24.71
N GLN A 694 -46.55 -50.42 -25.21
CA GLN A 694 -45.51 -49.40 -25.19
C GLN A 694 -45.95 -48.15 -25.93
N ALA A 695 -46.47 -48.28 -27.16
CA ALA A 695 -46.94 -47.15 -27.96
C ALA A 695 -48.05 -46.35 -27.27
N LEU A 696 -49.05 -47.03 -26.68
CA LEU A 696 -50.16 -46.36 -26.00
C LEU A 696 -49.70 -45.59 -24.75
N ALA A 697 -48.89 -46.21 -23.91
CA ALA A 697 -48.38 -45.58 -22.70
C ALA A 697 -47.40 -44.45 -23.00
N TYR A 698 -46.56 -44.62 -24.02
CA TYR A 698 -45.66 -43.59 -24.54
C TYR A 698 -46.41 -42.33 -24.95
N THR A 699 -47.45 -42.47 -25.78
CA THR A 699 -48.23 -41.33 -26.26
C THR A 699 -48.84 -40.56 -25.10
N ARG A 700 -49.39 -41.25 -24.11
CA ARG A 700 -49.95 -40.60 -22.92
C ARG A 700 -48.90 -39.90 -22.08
N ALA A 701 -47.74 -40.51 -21.85
CA ALA A 701 -46.65 -39.89 -21.09
C ALA A 701 -46.14 -38.61 -21.77
N ARG A 702 -45.96 -38.64 -23.09
CA ARG A 702 -45.57 -37.46 -23.88
C ARG A 702 -46.64 -36.37 -23.88
N LEU A 703 -47.92 -36.73 -24.04
CA LEU A 703 -49.01 -35.76 -24.01
C LEU A 703 -49.16 -35.11 -22.63
N SER A 704 -49.07 -35.89 -21.55
CA SER A 704 -49.05 -35.38 -20.17
C SER A 704 -47.87 -34.43 -19.93
N ARG A 705 -46.67 -34.76 -20.45
CA ARG A 705 -45.53 -33.85 -20.40
C ARG A 705 -45.78 -32.54 -21.16
N LEU A 706 -46.35 -32.60 -22.36
CA LEU A 706 -46.71 -31.41 -23.15
C LEU A 706 -47.71 -30.51 -22.43
N ASP A 707 -48.56 -31.10 -21.59
CA ASP A 707 -49.53 -30.36 -20.78
C ASP A 707 -48.90 -29.66 -19.57
N ARG A 708 -47.69 -30.08 -19.14
CA ARG A 708 -46.96 -29.52 -17.98
C ARG A 708 -45.91 -28.47 -18.35
N THR A 709 -45.43 -28.43 -19.59
CA THR A 709 -44.42 -27.43 -20.01
C THR A 709 -45.00 -26.02 -20.01
N ASP A 710 -44.40 -25.11 -19.21
CA ASP A 710 -44.80 -23.69 -19.06
C ASP A 710 -44.70 -22.86 -20.36
N GLU A 711 -43.97 -23.36 -21.37
CA GLU A 711 -43.90 -22.75 -22.70
C GLU A 711 -45.18 -23.05 -23.51
N HIS A 712 -46.27 -22.38 -23.14
CA HIS A 712 -47.53 -22.47 -23.88
C HIS A 712 -47.53 -21.55 -25.09
N ALA A 713 -47.17 -22.09 -26.26
CA ALA A 713 -47.53 -21.44 -27.51
C ALA A 713 -49.06 -21.28 -27.59
N GLN A 714 -49.52 -20.17 -28.15
CA GLN A 714 -50.96 -19.87 -28.22
C GLN A 714 -51.75 -20.93 -29.01
N ASN A 715 -51.06 -21.65 -29.91
CA ASN A 715 -51.61 -22.72 -30.71
C ASN A 715 -50.64 -23.91 -30.78
N ARG A 716 -51.17 -25.15 -30.72
CA ARG A 716 -50.37 -26.37 -30.80
C ARG A 716 -50.94 -27.36 -31.79
N LEU A 717 -50.12 -27.84 -32.70
CA LEU A 717 -50.40 -28.99 -33.56
C LEU A 717 -49.73 -30.22 -32.97
N ILE A 718 -50.49 -31.25 -32.62
CA ILE A 718 -49.98 -32.49 -32.04
C ILE A 718 -50.30 -33.63 -33.01
N ALA A 719 -49.27 -34.15 -33.66
CA ALA A 719 -49.40 -35.22 -34.62
C ALA A 719 -48.92 -36.56 -34.04
N LEU A 720 -49.82 -37.53 -34.01
CA LEU A 720 -49.55 -38.93 -33.71
C LEU A 720 -49.24 -39.64 -35.03
N ASP A 721 -47.97 -39.82 -35.33
CA ASP A 721 -47.48 -40.40 -36.59
C ASP A 721 -47.15 -41.90 -36.46
N GLU A 722 -47.44 -42.68 -37.50
CA GLU A 722 -47.16 -44.13 -37.59
C GLU A 722 -47.82 -45.03 -36.52
N PHE A 723 -48.87 -44.59 -35.83
CA PHE A 723 -49.49 -45.34 -34.73
C PHE A 723 -50.32 -46.57 -35.14
N GLY A 724 -50.85 -46.59 -36.37
CA GLY A 724 -51.77 -47.63 -36.82
C GLY A 724 -51.15 -49.00 -37.07
N ALA A 725 -49.81 -49.11 -37.13
CA ALA A 725 -49.14 -50.39 -37.35
C ALA A 725 -48.97 -51.23 -36.08
N PHE A 726 -49.08 -50.61 -34.89
CA PHE A 726 -48.67 -51.23 -33.62
C PHE A 726 -49.80 -51.38 -32.60
N ILE A 727 -50.91 -50.64 -32.76
CA ILE A 727 -52.03 -50.63 -31.82
C ILE A 727 -53.17 -51.53 -32.32
N ALA A 728 -53.54 -52.54 -31.53
CA ALA A 728 -54.72 -53.36 -31.78
C ALA A 728 -56.02 -52.53 -31.68
N ALA A 729 -57.11 -53.00 -32.31
CA ALA A 729 -58.38 -52.26 -32.40
C ALA A 729 -58.90 -51.76 -31.03
N ASP A 730 -58.73 -52.54 -29.97
CA ASP A 730 -59.15 -52.15 -28.60
C ASP A 730 -58.27 -51.04 -28.00
N GLY A 731 -56.96 -51.04 -28.29
CA GLY A 731 -56.06 -49.97 -27.88
C GLY A 731 -56.35 -48.65 -28.58
N MET A 732 -56.81 -48.70 -29.84
CA MET A 732 -57.20 -47.50 -30.59
C MET A 732 -58.46 -46.85 -30.00
N ARG A 733 -59.43 -47.63 -29.53
CA ARG A 733 -60.61 -47.10 -28.82
C ARG A 733 -60.23 -46.37 -27.54
N SER A 734 -59.31 -46.94 -26.75
CA SER A 734 -58.80 -46.31 -25.51
C SER A 734 -58.08 -44.99 -25.82
N LEU A 735 -57.21 -44.98 -26.84
CA LEU A 735 -56.52 -43.77 -27.29
C LEU A 735 -57.49 -42.70 -27.77
N THR A 736 -58.47 -43.04 -28.62
CA THR A 736 -59.49 -42.10 -29.10
C THR A 736 -60.30 -41.49 -27.96
N GLY A 737 -60.66 -42.29 -26.95
CA GLY A 737 -61.32 -41.80 -25.74
C GLY A 737 -60.48 -40.72 -25.02
N TYR A 738 -59.22 -41.04 -24.75
CA TYR A 738 -58.28 -40.12 -24.11
C TYR A 738 -58.06 -38.83 -24.91
N LEU A 739 -57.81 -38.92 -26.23
CA LEU A 739 -57.59 -37.74 -27.07
C LEU A 739 -58.84 -36.85 -27.16
N THR A 740 -60.03 -37.46 -27.13
CA THR A 740 -61.31 -36.73 -27.10
C THR A 740 -61.45 -35.93 -25.81
N ASP A 741 -61.15 -36.54 -24.66
CA ASP A 741 -61.26 -35.88 -23.36
C ASP A 741 -60.17 -34.82 -23.17
N ARG A 742 -58.96 -35.06 -23.67
CA ARG A 742 -57.90 -34.05 -23.74
C ARG A 742 -58.29 -32.85 -24.62
N ARG A 743 -58.87 -33.09 -25.80
CA ARG A 743 -59.36 -32.00 -26.68
C ARG A 743 -60.43 -31.15 -26.00
N LYS A 744 -61.28 -31.73 -25.16
CA LYS A 744 -62.25 -30.95 -24.35
C LYS A 744 -61.54 -30.09 -23.30
N ALA A 745 -60.51 -30.62 -22.65
CA ALA A 745 -59.74 -29.89 -21.65
C ALA A 745 -58.91 -28.76 -22.27
N ILE A 746 -58.40 -28.97 -23.50
CA ILE A 746 -57.52 -28.04 -24.20
C ILE A 746 -58.04 -27.81 -25.64
N PRO A 747 -59.10 -27.00 -25.83
CA PRO A 747 -59.76 -26.84 -27.14
C PRO A 747 -58.91 -26.15 -28.21
N GLN A 748 -57.84 -25.46 -27.81
CA GLN A 748 -56.92 -24.77 -28.71
C GLN A 748 -55.94 -25.70 -29.44
N ASP A 749 -55.78 -26.93 -28.97
CA ASP A 749 -54.89 -27.89 -29.60
C ASP A 749 -55.58 -28.57 -30.78
N GLN A 750 -54.86 -28.68 -31.89
CA GLN A 750 -55.25 -29.53 -32.99
C GLN A 750 -54.46 -30.83 -32.93
N ILE A 751 -55.16 -31.95 -32.77
CA ILE A 751 -54.59 -33.29 -32.69
C ILE A 751 -54.84 -34.01 -34.01
N ILE A 752 -53.81 -34.64 -34.57
CA ILE A 752 -53.88 -35.39 -35.82
C ILE A 752 -53.37 -36.80 -35.60
N VAL A 753 -54.18 -37.80 -35.96
CA VAL A 753 -53.79 -39.20 -35.97
C VAL A 753 -53.52 -39.62 -37.41
N VAL A 754 -52.25 -39.89 -37.72
CA VAL A 754 -51.81 -40.34 -39.05
C VAL A 754 -51.79 -41.86 -39.06
N LEU A 755 -52.62 -42.45 -39.92
CA LEU A 755 -52.76 -43.90 -40.03
C LEU A 755 -52.42 -44.38 -41.44
N PRO A 756 -51.94 -45.63 -41.58
CA PRO A 756 -51.88 -46.28 -42.88
C PRO A 756 -53.30 -46.51 -43.41
N LEU A 757 -53.46 -46.61 -44.73
CA LEU A 757 -54.77 -46.89 -45.32
C LEU A 757 -55.30 -48.24 -44.81
N SER A 758 -56.52 -48.24 -44.27
CA SER A 758 -57.24 -49.42 -43.79
C SER A 758 -57.40 -50.49 -44.88
N GLU A 759 -57.29 -51.79 -44.55
CA GLU A 759 -57.34 -52.89 -45.54
C GLU A 759 -58.65 -52.92 -46.36
N ASP A 760 -59.77 -52.59 -45.73
CA ASP A 760 -61.10 -52.50 -46.36
C ASP A 760 -61.18 -51.47 -47.49
N LEU A 761 -60.28 -50.48 -47.50
CA LEU A 761 -60.19 -49.43 -48.53
C LEU A 761 -59.06 -49.68 -49.53
N ARG A 762 -58.23 -50.72 -49.31
CA ARG A 762 -57.17 -51.14 -50.25
C ARG A 762 -57.71 -52.01 -51.38
N THR A 763 -58.83 -52.69 -51.15
CA THR A 763 -59.50 -53.52 -52.16
C THR A 763 -60.56 -52.69 -52.90
N PRO A 764 -60.61 -52.70 -54.24
CA PRO A 764 -61.60 -51.93 -55.00
C PRO A 764 -63.00 -52.53 -54.82
N ILE A 765 -63.78 -52.00 -53.88
CA ILE A 765 -65.20 -52.36 -53.71
C ILE A 765 -65.99 -51.79 -54.90
N SER A 766 -66.67 -52.66 -55.64
CA SER A 766 -67.34 -52.28 -56.89
C SER A 766 -68.56 -51.36 -56.72
N GLN A 767 -69.14 -51.20 -55.52
CA GLN A 767 -70.14 -50.17 -55.21
C GLN A 767 -70.15 -49.84 -53.70
N PRO A 768 -69.77 -48.62 -53.28
CA PRO A 768 -69.96 -48.21 -51.90
C PRO A 768 -71.45 -47.92 -51.65
N SER A 769 -72.12 -48.75 -50.84
CA SER A 769 -73.51 -48.52 -50.40
C SER A 769 -73.66 -47.36 -49.41
N ASP A 770 -72.54 -46.83 -48.91
CA ASP A 770 -72.48 -45.83 -47.85
C ASP A 770 -71.91 -44.49 -48.34
N LYS A 771 -72.61 -43.38 -48.06
CA LYS A 771 -72.23 -42.02 -48.52
C LYS A 771 -70.87 -41.59 -47.96
N VAL A 772 -70.53 -42.06 -46.76
CA VAL A 772 -69.25 -41.77 -46.10
C VAL A 772 -68.11 -42.50 -46.82
N ALA A 773 -68.28 -43.78 -47.15
CA ALA A 773 -67.29 -44.56 -47.90
C ALA A 773 -67.04 -44.00 -49.31
N ALA A 774 -68.10 -43.56 -50.00
CA ALA A 774 -67.98 -42.91 -51.30
C ALA A 774 -67.21 -41.57 -51.24
N SER A 775 -67.40 -40.79 -50.16
CA SER A 775 -66.64 -39.55 -49.94
C SER A 775 -65.16 -39.81 -49.68
N ARG A 776 -64.83 -40.82 -48.86
CA ARG A 776 -63.44 -41.25 -48.61
C ARG A 776 -62.73 -41.70 -49.89
N LEU A 777 -63.39 -42.51 -50.71
CA LEU A 777 -62.86 -42.98 -52.00
C LEU A 777 -62.56 -41.83 -52.96
N ARG A 778 -63.45 -40.82 -53.05
CA ARG A 778 -63.19 -39.62 -53.88
C ARG A 778 -62.00 -38.81 -53.39
N GLN A 779 -61.92 -38.54 -52.08
CA GLN A 779 -60.78 -37.81 -51.52
C GLN A 779 -59.45 -38.56 -51.73
N LEU A 780 -59.45 -39.89 -51.59
CA LEU A 780 -58.30 -40.73 -51.89
C LEU A 780 -57.88 -40.66 -53.37
N GLN A 781 -58.83 -40.63 -54.30
CA GLN A 781 -58.56 -40.49 -55.74
C GLN A 781 -58.02 -39.09 -56.09
N ASP A 782 -58.62 -38.04 -55.54
CA ASP A 782 -58.29 -36.66 -55.87
C ASP A 782 -56.99 -36.18 -55.22
N ARG A 783 -56.73 -36.56 -53.98
CA ARG A 783 -55.62 -36.04 -53.16
C ARG A 783 -54.62 -37.10 -52.68
N GLY A 784 -54.94 -38.39 -52.81
CA GLY A 784 -54.11 -39.50 -52.32
C GLY A 784 -54.25 -39.80 -50.81
N TYR A 785 -55.07 -39.03 -50.10
CA TYR A 785 -55.40 -39.18 -48.69
C TYR A 785 -56.80 -38.61 -48.42
N PHE A 786 -57.42 -38.99 -47.30
CA PHE A 786 -58.62 -38.35 -46.76
C PHE A 786 -58.36 -37.88 -45.33
N ALA A 787 -59.11 -36.85 -44.92
CA ALA A 787 -59.05 -36.29 -43.59
C ALA A 787 -60.47 -36.13 -43.04
N GLU A 788 -60.72 -36.63 -41.84
CA GLU A 788 -62.05 -36.59 -41.19
C GLU A 788 -61.93 -36.47 -39.67
N GLU A 789 -63.03 -36.17 -38.99
CA GLU A 789 -63.08 -36.14 -37.54
C GLU A 789 -62.98 -37.56 -36.97
N LEU A 790 -62.12 -37.75 -35.96
CA LEU A 790 -62.01 -39.02 -35.24
C LEU A 790 -63.17 -39.12 -34.24
N VAL A 791 -64.21 -39.88 -34.60
CA VAL A 791 -65.40 -40.10 -33.76
C VAL A 791 -65.23 -41.37 -32.93
N ARG A 792 -65.80 -41.35 -31.71
CA ARG A 792 -65.72 -42.41 -30.71
C ARG A 792 -66.45 -43.69 -31.11
#